data_AF-A0A6P6F0X2-F1
#
_entry.id   AF-A0A6P6F0X2-F1
#
_cell.length_a   1.000
_cell.length_b   1.000
_cell.length_c   1.000
_cell.angle_alpha   90.00
_cell.angle_beta   90.00
_cell.angle_gamma   90.00
#
_symmetry.space_group_name_H-M   'P 1'
#
loop_
_entity.id
_entity.type
_entity.pdbx_description
1 polymer ?
#
loop_
_entity_poly.entity_id
_entity_poly.type
_entity_poly.pdbx_seq_one_letter_code
_entity_poly.pdbx_strand_id
1 'polypeptide(L)'
;MQFWTRKSLWLALSASWLLLTLLGVFPLLRLAVSPRPQPAAPQGWPCWLDAALLRSFSQPEEPLEDAPQPPQAPHGASCSWGICFDASRCRGTGLKVFVHTAAGPTSEMHRRILASLEGSHYHTRSLGEACLLLLLLSPDAPAGRCDPDPHHWDGGRNHLVIRLHPDPCPQASQLGQAMVAEANPRADTFRPGFDVALPLLPKAHPFRGGAPGQLRQHSPHPRAALLALAEEGGRWRMAGTHSSTCPWDGRCEQHLGPEQNSPEDKLPNATFCLIPGHRTEASRFLQALQVLAALQEMAPARVLALRQQTQFLWDAYFSSVEKVIHTMLEIIQDRILGASAHPSLLWNSPPGALLALSTFSRNPQAFPFYHLQQGSRPEDRFSALIWVGASSQPPLKLIEAVASSQHCAQILVLWNSEKPLPFRWPETTVPMTVMEGHRKVSDRFFPYSTISTDAILSLDAHSSLSTSEVDFAFVVWQSFPERMVGFLTWNHFWVEAEGGWGYTAEMANEFSMVLTAAAFYHRYYHTLFTHSLPTAMRTLVDEAPACVDVLMNFLVAAVTKLPPIKVPYGKQHQETAPLAPTVPGSGSRPQAPHQDCINQMAAEFGHMPLVSSRLRLDPVLFKDPVSVQRKKYRSLEKP
;
A
#
# COMPACT_ATOMS: atom_id res chain seq x y z
N MET A 1 -83.91 28.55 17.07
CA MET A 1 -82.82 29.37 17.66
C MET A 1 -81.55 28.59 18.05
N GLN A 2 -81.35 27.31 17.70
CA GLN A 2 -80.16 26.53 18.10
C GLN A 2 -79.18 26.16 16.97
N PHE A 3 -79.45 26.52 15.71
CA PHE A 3 -78.57 26.16 14.58
C PHE A 3 -77.59 27.28 14.15
N TRP A 4 -77.83 28.51 14.60
CA TRP A 4 -77.00 29.68 14.27
C TRP A 4 -75.85 29.94 15.26
N THR A 5 -75.95 29.38 16.48
CA THR A 5 -74.94 29.55 17.53
C THR A 5 -73.71 28.67 17.31
N ARG A 6 -73.84 27.49 16.69
CA ARG A 6 -72.70 26.60 16.42
C ARG A 6 -71.78 27.13 15.30
N LYS A 7 -72.34 27.68 14.22
CA LYS A 7 -71.51 28.21 13.11
C LYS A 7 -70.75 29.48 13.51
N SER A 8 -71.37 30.35 14.32
CA SER A 8 -70.68 31.53 14.86
C SER A 8 -69.58 31.17 15.85
N LEU A 9 -69.74 30.10 16.63
CA LEU A 9 -68.69 29.65 17.56
C LEU A 9 -67.45 29.14 16.81
N TRP A 10 -67.65 28.37 15.73
CA TRP A 10 -66.54 27.87 14.91
C TRP A 10 -65.84 28.97 14.11
N LEU A 11 -66.58 29.98 13.64
CA LEU A 11 -66.00 31.17 13.00
C LEU A 11 -65.25 32.05 13.99
N ALA A 12 -65.74 32.21 15.22
CA ALA A 12 -65.04 32.95 16.26
C ALA A 12 -63.75 32.22 16.70
N LEU A 13 -63.79 30.88 16.81
CA LEU A 13 -62.61 30.07 17.16
C LEU A 13 -61.58 30.06 16.02
N SER A 14 -62.01 30.00 14.75
CA SER A 14 -61.08 30.04 13.62
C SER A 14 -60.47 31.44 13.43
N ALA A 15 -61.25 32.51 13.62
CA ALA A 15 -60.74 33.88 13.57
C ALA A 15 -59.79 34.16 14.74
N SER A 16 -60.07 33.65 15.95
CA SER A 16 -59.18 33.79 17.10
C SER A 16 -57.89 32.97 16.93
N TRP A 17 -57.94 31.83 16.25
CA TRP A 17 -56.75 31.03 15.95
C TRP A 17 -55.87 31.71 14.89
N LEU A 18 -56.48 32.26 13.83
CA LEU A 18 -55.79 33.08 12.84
C LEU A 18 -55.15 34.33 13.46
N LEU A 19 -55.84 35.00 14.38
CA LEU A 19 -55.31 36.17 15.08
C LEU A 19 -54.11 35.82 15.99
N LEU A 20 -54.16 34.68 16.67
CA LEU A 20 -53.05 34.17 17.48
C LEU A 20 -51.84 33.76 16.63
N THR A 21 -52.05 33.24 15.42
CA THR A 21 -50.96 32.95 14.47
C THR A 21 -50.36 34.22 13.84
N LEU A 22 -51.17 35.25 13.58
CA LEU A 22 -50.74 36.50 12.96
C LEU A 22 -50.07 37.48 13.94
N LEU A 23 -50.44 37.46 15.21
CA LEU A 23 -49.84 38.31 16.25
C LEU A 23 -48.57 37.74 16.89
N GLY A 24 -48.11 36.55 16.47
CA GLY A 24 -46.81 36.02 16.87
C GLY A 24 -46.63 35.80 18.38
N VAL A 25 -47.72 35.59 19.13
CA VAL A 25 -47.66 35.41 20.58
C VAL A 25 -47.69 33.92 20.93
N PHE A 26 -46.53 33.27 20.81
CA PHE A 26 -46.19 32.09 21.62
C PHE A 26 -44.86 32.35 22.32
N PRO A 27 -44.87 32.67 23.63
CA PRO A 27 -43.63 32.76 24.39
C PRO A 27 -43.18 31.36 24.84
N LEU A 28 -41.94 31.02 24.46
CA LEU A 28 -40.98 30.24 25.23
C LEU A 28 -41.39 28.84 25.72
N LEU A 29 -41.22 27.86 24.83
CA LEU A 29 -40.55 26.60 25.18
C LEU A 29 -39.37 26.43 24.22
N ARG A 30 -38.25 27.07 24.55
CA ARG A 30 -36.95 26.81 23.92
C ARG A 30 -36.50 25.40 24.32
N LEU A 31 -36.88 24.40 23.53
CA LEU A 31 -35.93 23.32 23.27
C LEU A 31 -34.73 23.98 22.59
N ALA A 32 -33.57 23.91 23.24
CA ALA A 32 -32.32 24.37 22.68
C ALA A 32 -31.97 23.49 21.46
N VAL A 33 -32.58 23.80 20.31
CA VAL A 33 -32.10 23.38 19.01
C VAL A 33 -30.88 24.24 18.74
N SER A 34 -29.71 23.64 18.91
CA SER A 34 -28.42 24.20 18.52
C SER A 34 -28.53 24.76 17.09
N PRO A 35 -27.92 25.93 16.79
CA PRO A 35 -27.95 26.46 15.42
C PRO A 35 -27.50 25.36 14.46
N ARG A 36 -28.29 25.15 13.39
CA ARG A 36 -27.90 24.33 12.25
C ARG A 36 -26.45 24.68 11.92
N PRO A 37 -25.51 23.72 11.92
CA PRO A 37 -24.26 23.92 11.25
C PRO A 37 -24.60 24.35 9.83
N GLN A 38 -23.92 25.37 9.32
CA GLN A 38 -23.85 25.57 7.87
C GLN A 38 -23.61 24.21 7.21
N PRO A 39 -24.14 23.92 6.00
CA PRO A 39 -23.72 22.73 5.29
C PRO A 39 -22.20 22.81 5.14
N ALA A 40 -21.50 22.09 6.02
CA ALA A 40 -20.09 21.86 5.87
C ALA A 40 -19.94 21.27 4.48
N ALA A 41 -18.98 21.80 3.71
CA ALA A 41 -18.54 21.17 2.48
C ALA A 41 -18.50 19.66 2.71
N PRO A 42 -19.01 18.84 1.77
CA PRO A 42 -19.25 17.42 1.99
C PRO A 42 -18.03 16.85 2.70
N GLN A 43 -18.23 16.48 3.98
CA GLN A 43 -17.18 15.85 4.76
C GLN A 43 -16.78 14.64 3.94
N GLY A 44 -15.55 14.67 3.44
CA GLY A 44 -14.96 13.52 2.78
C GLY A 44 -15.09 12.30 3.69
N TRP A 45 -15.02 11.13 3.07
CA TRP A 45 -14.94 9.85 3.75
C TRP A 45 -14.10 9.93 5.04
N PRO A 46 -14.52 9.28 6.15
CA PRO A 46 -13.82 9.37 7.42
C PRO A 46 -12.31 9.15 7.24
N CYS A 47 -11.51 10.16 7.57
CA CYS A 47 -10.06 10.06 7.57
C CYS A 47 -9.65 9.17 8.75
N TRP A 48 -9.41 7.88 8.49
CA TRP A 48 -8.97 6.89 9.50
C TRP A 48 -7.47 6.97 9.83
N LEU A 49 -6.83 8.12 9.59
CA LEU A 49 -5.43 8.36 9.91
C LEU A 49 -5.38 9.57 10.84
N ASP A 50 -5.50 9.31 12.14
CA ASP A 50 -5.20 10.28 13.20
C ASP A 50 -3.68 10.57 13.26
N ALA A 51 -3.11 11.05 12.16
CA ALA A 51 -1.70 11.44 12.06
C ALA A 51 -1.33 12.54 13.06
N ALA A 52 -2.32 13.34 13.51
CA ALA A 52 -2.15 14.35 14.55
C ALA A 52 -1.94 13.76 15.95
N LEU A 53 -2.38 12.52 16.20
CA LEU A 53 -2.23 11.90 17.52
C LEU A 53 -0.87 11.20 17.63
N LEU A 54 -0.39 10.52 16.59
CA LEU A 54 0.79 9.64 16.64
C LEU A 54 2.07 10.43 16.31
N ARG A 55 3.08 10.41 17.19
CA ARG A 55 4.41 10.95 16.87
C ARG A 55 4.96 10.21 15.65
N SER A 56 5.65 10.93 14.77
CA SER A 56 6.26 10.33 13.57
C SER A 56 7.37 9.37 13.97
N PHE A 57 7.36 8.14 13.43
CA PHE A 57 8.42 7.16 13.69
C PHE A 57 9.75 7.47 12.98
N SER A 58 9.74 8.43 12.05
CA SER A 58 10.93 8.81 11.26
C SER A 58 11.44 10.21 11.57
N GLN A 59 10.83 10.92 12.52
CA GLN A 59 11.43 12.14 13.05
C GLN A 59 12.48 11.75 14.11
N PRO A 60 13.63 12.45 14.15
CA PRO A 60 14.53 12.35 15.29
C PRO A 60 13.75 12.73 16.55
N GLU A 61 13.65 11.83 17.53
CA GLU A 61 13.15 12.25 18.84
C GLU A 61 14.12 13.30 19.40
N GLU A 62 13.58 14.43 19.86
CA GLU A 62 14.29 15.20 20.88
C GLU A 62 14.40 14.26 22.09
N PRO A 63 15.62 13.97 22.60
CA PRO A 63 15.77 13.08 23.72
C PRO A 63 14.97 13.64 24.88
N LEU A 64 14.14 12.80 25.50
CA LEU A 64 13.58 13.10 26.81
C LEU A 64 14.77 13.44 27.72
N GLU A 65 14.82 14.63 28.32
CA GLU A 65 15.98 15.10 29.11
C GLU A 65 16.35 14.12 30.26
N ASP A 66 15.44 13.22 30.64
CA ASP A 66 15.61 12.20 31.69
C ASP A 66 15.72 10.74 31.19
N ALA A 67 15.84 10.48 29.87
CA ALA A 67 16.07 9.12 29.40
C ALA A 67 17.52 8.68 29.74
N PRO A 68 17.74 7.47 30.32
CA PRO A 68 19.08 6.98 30.57
C PRO A 68 19.85 6.97 29.25
N GLN A 69 20.97 7.70 29.19
CA GLN A 69 21.84 7.68 28.02
C GLN A 69 22.21 6.21 27.73
N PRO A 70 22.03 5.72 26.48
CA PRO A 70 22.49 4.38 26.14
C PRO A 70 23.98 4.28 26.50
N PRO A 71 24.43 3.17 27.09
CA PRO A 71 25.82 3.01 27.48
C PRO A 71 26.71 3.31 26.28
N GLN A 72 27.55 4.34 26.39
CA GLN A 72 28.51 4.64 25.34
C GLN A 72 29.40 3.41 25.15
N ALA A 73 29.45 2.90 23.92
CA ALA A 73 30.29 1.77 23.58
C ALA A 73 31.73 2.04 24.07
N PRO A 74 32.38 1.06 24.73
CA PRO A 74 33.69 1.26 25.33
C PRO A 74 34.72 1.62 24.24
N HIS A 75 35.10 2.89 24.18
CA HIS A 75 36.31 3.51 23.61
C HIS A 75 37.07 2.81 22.46
N GLY A 76 36.38 2.14 21.54
CA GLY A 76 37.00 1.39 20.44
C GLY A 76 36.29 1.45 19.07
N ALA A 77 35.26 2.28 18.89
CA ALA A 77 34.55 2.41 17.61
C ALA A 77 34.48 3.87 17.14
N SER A 78 35.52 4.32 16.43
CA SER A 78 35.60 5.64 15.79
C SER A 78 34.73 5.80 14.54
N CYS A 79 33.83 4.84 14.27
CA CYS A 79 33.03 4.81 13.05
C CYS A 79 31.66 5.48 13.21
N SER A 80 31.54 6.66 12.62
CA SER A 80 30.27 7.33 12.34
C SER A 80 30.02 7.40 10.82
N TRP A 81 28.80 7.80 10.42
CA TRP A 81 28.41 7.96 9.00
C TRP A 81 29.40 8.78 8.18
N GLY A 82 29.90 9.91 8.70
CA GLY A 82 30.83 10.77 7.99
C GLY A 82 32.29 10.28 7.97
N ILE A 83 32.64 9.27 8.78
CA ILE A 83 34.03 8.80 8.95
C ILE A 83 34.25 7.50 8.19
N CYS A 84 33.38 6.51 8.40
CA CYS A 84 33.57 5.15 7.88
C CYS A 84 32.78 4.85 6.61
N PHE A 85 31.95 5.79 6.15
CA PHE A 85 31.23 5.66 4.88
C PHE A 85 31.52 6.84 3.96
N ASP A 86 31.90 6.54 2.73
CA ASP A 86 32.15 7.52 1.68
C ASP A 86 30.89 7.76 0.84
N ALA A 87 30.09 8.74 1.23
CA ALA A 87 28.89 9.12 0.50
C ALA A 87 29.20 9.77 -0.88
N SER A 88 30.45 10.18 -1.14
CA SER A 88 30.79 10.81 -2.42
C SER A 88 30.69 9.84 -3.60
N ARG A 89 30.91 8.53 -3.36
CA ARG A 89 30.74 7.45 -4.34
C ARG A 89 29.30 7.28 -4.83
N CYS A 90 28.33 7.82 -4.10
CA CYS A 90 26.91 7.69 -4.37
C CYS A 90 26.33 8.94 -5.07
N ARG A 91 27.15 9.96 -5.34
CA ARG A 91 26.70 11.21 -5.97
C ARG A 91 26.40 10.98 -7.46
N GLY A 92 25.17 11.30 -7.87
CA GLY A 92 24.74 11.33 -9.28
C GLY A 92 23.88 10.15 -9.72
N THR A 93 24.24 8.92 -9.36
CA THR A 93 23.53 7.69 -9.79
C THR A 93 22.58 7.09 -8.74
N GLY A 94 22.56 7.66 -7.53
CA GLY A 94 21.80 7.13 -6.39
C GLY A 94 22.50 5.97 -5.69
N LEU A 95 21.79 5.25 -4.82
CA LEU A 95 22.33 4.07 -4.15
C LEU A 95 22.45 2.93 -5.18
N LYS A 96 23.69 2.56 -5.51
CA LYS A 96 24.01 1.37 -6.30
C LYS A 96 24.77 0.35 -5.46
N VAL A 97 24.30 -0.88 -5.47
CA VAL A 97 24.76 -1.98 -4.63
C VAL A 97 25.36 -3.07 -5.51
N PHE A 98 26.62 -3.40 -5.25
CA PHE A 98 27.25 -4.60 -5.79
C PHE A 98 27.21 -5.69 -4.73
N VAL A 99 26.80 -6.90 -5.11
CA VAL A 99 26.64 -8.01 -4.19
C VAL A 99 27.78 -9.00 -4.38
N HIS A 100 28.52 -9.30 -3.32
CA HIS A 100 29.56 -10.32 -3.36
C HIS A 100 28.93 -11.71 -3.39
N THR A 101 29.26 -12.49 -4.42
CA THR A 101 28.87 -13.89 -4.53
C THR A 101 29.84 -14.75 -3.72
N ALA A 102 29.39 -15.28 -2.59
CA ALA A 102 30.19 -16.22 -1.82
C ALA A 102 30.29 -17.57 -2.55
N ALA A 103 31.50 -18.12 -2.67
CA ALA A 103 31.72 -19.46 -3.21
C ALA A 103 31.38 -20.53 -2.15
N GLY A 104 30.32 -21.30 -2.36
CA GLY A 104 29.94 -22.42 -1.48
C GLY A 104 28.46 -22.79 -1.53
N PRO A 105 28.05 -23.85 -0.80
CA PRO A 105 26.64 -24.19 -0.63
C PRO A 105 25.93 -23.06 0.12
N THR A 106 24.86 -22.53 -0.47
CA THR A 106 24.05 -21.44 0.10
C THR A 106 22.65 -21.98 0.41
N SER A 107 22.06 -21.55 1.53
CA SER A 107 20.68 -21.94 1.85
C SER A 107 19.68 -21.30 0.88
N GLU A 108 18.50 -21.89 0.74
CA GLU A 108 17.46 -21.39 -0.17
C GLU A 108 17.09 -19.93 0.13
N MET A 109 17.05 -19.55 1.41
CA MET A 109 16.81 -18.16 1.83
C MET A 109 17.90 -17.22 1.30
N HIS A 110 19.17 -17.63 1.34
CA HIS A 110 20.30 -16.83 0.82
C HIS A 110 20.14 -16.60 -0.68
N ARG A 111 19.87 -17.66 -1.45
CA ARG A 111 19.64 -17.54 -2.89
C ARG A 111 18.49 -16.59 -3.22
N ARG A 112 17.38 -16.67 -2.49
CA ARG A 112 16.23 -15.80 -2.71
C ARG A 112 16.54 -14.33 -2.41
N ILE A 113 17.24 -14.05 -1.33
CA ILE A 113 17.67 -12.69 -1.00
C ILE A 113 18.60 -12.13 -2.07
N LEU A 114 19.60 -12.92 -2.51
CA LEU A 114 20.50 -12.51 -3.60
C LEU A 114 19.73 -12.23 -4.89
N ALA A 115 18.83 -13.12 -5.30
CA ALA A 115 18.02 -12.93 -6.50
C ALA A 115 17.12 -11.68 -6.42
N SER A 116 16.58 -11.39 -5.24
CA SER A 116 15.77 -10.20 -4.99
C SER A 116 16.60 -8.91 -5.04
N LEU A 117 17.80 -8.92 -4.46
CA LEU A 117 18.76 -7.81 -4.56
C LEU A 117 19.18 -7.58 -6.02
N GLU A 118 19.60 -8.64 -6.72
CA GLU A 118 20.03 -8.58 -8.13
C GLU A 118 18.93 -8.09 -9.09
N GLY A 119 17.67 -8.40 -8.77
CA GLY A 119 16.49 -7.93 -9.51
C GLY A 119 16.03 -6.51 -9.16
N SER A 120 16.56 -5.93 -8.07
CA SER A 120 16.17 -4.59 -7.62
C SER A 120 16.83 -3.48 -8.42
N HIS A 121 16.24 -2.28 -8.38
CA HIS A 121 16.81 -1.08 -9.01
C HIS A 121 18.12 -0.60 -8.35
N TYR A 122 18.43 -1.10 -7.16
CA TYR A 122 19.67 -0.84 -6.43
C TYR A 122 20.85 -1.58 -7.03
N HIS A 123 20.65 -2.72 -7.68
CA HIS A 123 21.77 -3.56 -8.11
C HIS A 123 22.58 -2.94 -9.27
N THR A 124 23.90 -3.15 -9.21
CA THR A 124 24.81 -2.96 -10.34
C THR A 124 25.77 -4.15 -10.45
N ARG A 125 26.13 -4.50 -11.69
CA ARG A 125 27.16 -5.51 -11.99
C ARG A 125 28.56 -4.94 -11.99
N SER A 126 28.70 -3.61 -11.94
CA SER A 126 29.98 -2.90 -12.01
C SER A 126 30.42 -2.44 -10.62
N LEU A 127 31.60 -2.90 -10.19
CA LEU A 127 32.23 -2.43 -8.94
C LEU A 127 32.51 -0.92 -8.95
N GLY A 128 32.79 -0.35 -10.13
CA GLY A 128 33.08 1.08 -10.27
C GLY A 128 31.84 1.97 -10.13
N GLU A 129 30.66 1.45 -10.48
CA GLU A 129 29.38 2.16 -10.29
C GLU A 129 28.81 1.97 -8.88
N ALA A 130 29.27 0.96 -8.15
CA ALA A 130 28.76 0.63 -6.84
C ALA A 130 29.16 1.69 -5.80
N CYS A 131 28.15 2.17 -5.09
CA CYS A 131 28.26 3.00 -3.90
C CYS A 131 28.42 2.14 -2.64
N LEU A 132 27.77 0.97 -2.60
CA LEU A 132 27.75 0.05 -1.47
C LEU A 132 28.14 -1.36 -1.93
N LEU A 133 29.01 -2.02 -1.17
CA LEU A 133 29.46 -3.38 -1.40
C LEU A 133 28.83 -4.30 -0.36
N LEU A 134 27.92 -5.17 -0.79
CA LEU A 134 27.09 -5.98 0.10
C LEU A 134 27.67 -7.40 0.24
N LEU A 135 27.85 -7.82 1.49
CA LEU A 135 28.23 -9.17 1.87
C LEU A 135 27.10 -9.79 2.71
N LEU A 136 26.51 -10.88 2.20
CA LEU A 136 25.51 -11.65 2.93
C LEU A 136 26.17 -12.90 3.53
N LEU A 137 26.17 -13.00 4.86
CA LEU A 137 26.78 -14.13 5.57
C LEU A 137 25.80 -15.29 5.70
N SER A 138 26.22 -16.49 5.27
CA SER A 138 25.43 -17.72 5.37
C SER A 138 25.55 -18.36 6.76
N PRO A 139 24.42 -18.74 7.41
CA PRO A 139 24.43 -19.41 8.72
C PRO A 139 24.98 -20.84 8.62
N ASP A 140 24.99 -21.43 7.43
CA ASP A 140 25.51 -22.77 7.17
C ASP A 140 27.02 -22.76 6.82
N ALA A 141 27.69 -21.61 6.94
CA ALA A 141 29.13 -21.54 6.73
C ALA A 141 29.85 -22.34 7.84
N PRO A 142 30.73 -23.29 7.51
CA PRO A 142 31.43 -24.08 8.51
C PRO A 142 32.24 -23.17 9.43
N ALA A 143 32.08 -23.35 10.74
CA ALA A 143 32.80 -22.63 11.78
C ALA A 143 34.31 -22.73 11.51
N GLY A 144 34.91 -21.62 11.08
CA GLY A 144 36.33 -21.55 10.71
C GLY A 144 36.65 -20.99 9.31
N ARG A 145 35.65 -20.74 8.44
CA ARG A 145 35.82 -20.05 7.14
C ARG A 145 35.08 -18.71 7.05
N CYS A 146 35.07 -17.94 8.14
CA CYS A 146 34.64 -16.55 8.10
C CYS A 146 35.80 -15.68 7.55
N ASP A 147 36.32 -15.96 6.35
CA ASP A 147 37.38 -15.12 5.75
C ASP A 147 36.76 -13.79 5.31
N PRO A 148 37.13 -12.65 5.92
CA PRO A 148 36.54 -11.36 5.63
C PRO A 148 37.31 -10.63 4.53
N ASP A 149 37.97 -11.34 3.62
CA ASP A 149 38.72 -10.71 2.52
C ASP A 149 38.07 -10.98 1.16
N PRO A 150 36.81 -10.51 0.94
CA PRO A 150 36.33 -10.38 -0.41
C PRO A 150 37.29 -9.44 -1.16
N HIS A 151 37.55 -9.74 -2.44
CA HIS A 151 38.34 -8.85 -3.27
C HIS A 151 37.82 -7.40 -3.13
N HIS A 152 38.72 -6.48 -2.75
CA HIS A 152 38.44 -5.06 -2.50
C HIS A 152 37.81 -4.67 -1.15
N TRP A 153 38.07 -5.41 -0.06
CA TRP A 153 37.55 -5.08 1.29
C TRP A 153 37.87 -3.65 1.78
N ASP A 154 38.99 -3.03 1.37
CA ASP A 154 39.37 -1.64 1.70
C ASP A 154 39.14 -1.27 3.18
N GLY A 155 39.51 -2.17 4.09
CA GLY A 155 39.31 -1.99 5.54
C GLY A 155 37.84 -1.92 5.99
N GLY A 156 36.89 -2.35 5.15
CA GLY A 156 35.45 -2.33 5.37
C GLY A 156 34.76 -1.05 4.86
N ARG A 157 35.46 -0.09 4.28
CA ARG A 157 34.86 1.18 3.86
C ARG A 157 33.81 0.94 2.76
N ASN A 158 32.62 1.55 2.89
CA ASN A 158 31.46 1.33 1.99
C ASN A 158 30.98 -0.13 1.89
N HIS A 159 31.38 -1.02 2.80
CA HIS A 159 30.86 -2.38 2.87
C HIS A 159 29.66 -2.45 3.82
N LEU A 160 28.67 -3.27 3.46
CA LEU A 160 27.53 -3.65 4.30
C LEU A 160 27.54 -5.16 4.51
N VAL A 161 27.58 -5.57 5.78
CA VAL A 161 27.46 -6.97 6.19
C VAL A 161 26.06 -7.22 6.73
N ILE A 162 25.35 -8.18 6.14
CA ILE A 162 23.98 -8.56 6.57
C ILE A 162 24.05 -9.85 7.39
N ARG A 163 23.51 -9.80 8.62
CA ARG A 163 23.37 -10.90 9.57
C ARG A 163 21.92 -11.08 9.97
N LEU A 164 21.25 -12.05 9.36
CA LEU A 164 19.83 -12.32 9.62
C LEU A 164 19.59 -13.22 10.82
N HIS A 165 20.63 -13.94 11.25
CA HIS A 165 20.60 -14.81 12.43
C HIS A 165 21.85 -14.53 13.27
N PRO A 166 21.76 -14.69 14.60
CA PRO A 166 22.92 -14.57 15.49
C PRO A 166 23.87 -15.75 15.26
N ASP A 167 24.85 -15.57 14.37
CA ASP A 167 25.88 -16.56 14.03
C ASP A 167 27.16 -16.40 14.90
N PRO A 168 27.94 -17.48 15.09
CA PRO A 168 29.20 -17.45 15.85
C PRO A 168 30.42 -16.86 15.10
N CYS A 169 30.27 -16.28 13.90
CA CYS A 169 31.34 -15.59 13.14
C CYS A 169 31.79 -14.28 13.84
N PRO A 170 33.00 -13.75 13.57
CA PRO A 170 33.79 -13.02 14.56
C PRO A 170 33.18 -11.70 15.07
N GLN A 171 33.70 -11.29 16.23
CA GLN A 171 33.40 -10.05 16.96
C GLN A 171 33.51 -8.83 16.04
N ALA A 172 32.64 -7.82 16.27
CA ALA A 172 32.54 -6.59 15.48
C ALA A 172 33.89 -5.85 15.24
N SER A 173 34.89 -6.09 16.07
CA SER A 173 36.26 -5.57 15.95
C SER A 173 37.01 -6.02 14.68
N GLN A 174 36.62 -7.12 14.03
CA GLN A 174 37.26 -7.61 12.79
C GLN A 174 36.65 -7.03 11.50
N LEU A 175 35.51 -6.34 11.58
CA LEU A 175 34.83 -5.79 10.41
C LEU A 175 35.30 -4.38 10.01
N GLY A 176 36.24 -3.80 10.76
CA GLY A 176 36.82 -2.49 10.47
C GLY A 176 35.76 -1.40 10.32
N GLN A 177 35.74 -0.77 9.15
CA GLN A 177 34.84 0.33 8.80
C GLN A 177 33.47 -0.12 8.25
N ALA A 178 33.23 -1.43 8.10
CA ALA A 178 32.01 -1.93 7.47
C ALA A 178 30.78 -1.62 8.32
N MET A 179 29.68 -1.26 7.65
CA MET A 179 28.35 -1.16 8.23
C MET A 179 27.80 -2.55 8.49
N VAL A 180 27.09 -2.74 9.61
CA VAL A 180 26.48 -4.01 9.96
C VAL A 180 24.96 -3.84 10.04
N ALA A 181 24.24 -4.70 9.31
CA ALA A 181 22.81 -4.88 9.45
C ALA A 181 22.55 -6.22 10.15
N GLU A 182 22.13 -6.18 11.41
CA GLU A 182 22.10 -7.36 12.28
C GLU A 182 20.75 -7.56 12.96
N ALA A 183 20.29 -8.81 13.00
CA ALA A 183 19.11 -9.21 13.74
C ALA A 183 19.39 -9.24 15.25
N ASN A 184 18.64 -8.45 16.02
CA ASN A 184 18.80 -8.32 17.49
C ASN A 184 20.26 -7.97 17.89
N PRO A 185 20.77 -6.80 17.45
CA PRO A 185 22.13 -6.39 17.73
C PRO A 185 22.33 -6.13 19.22
N ARG A 186 23.54 -6.35 19.73
CA ARG A 186 23.86 -6.04 21.12
C ARG A 186 24.11 -4.53 21.28
N ALA A 187 23.64 -3.96 22.38
CA ALA A 187 23.72 -2.51 22.62
C ALA A 187 25.17 -2.01 22.75
N ASP A 188 26.11 -2.85 23.15
CA ASP A 188 27.53 -2.55 23.28
C ASP A 188 28.28 -2.52 21.93
N THR A 189 27.77 -3.22 20.91
CA THR A 189 28.41 -3.31 19.58
C THR A 189 27.69 -2.52 18.50
N PHE A 190 26.41 -2.21 18.67
CA PHE A 190 25.61 -1.45 17.70
C PHE A 190 26.05 0.01 17.65
N ARG A 191 26.35 0.55 16.46
CA ARG A 191 26.69 1.96 16.25
C ARG A 191 25.46 2.76 15.80
N PRO A 192 24.82 3.56 16.68
CA PRO A 192 23.62 4.31 16.32
C PRO A 192 23.88 5.28 15.16
N GLY A 193 22.93 5.37 14.22
CA GLY A 193 23.05 6.21 13.03
C GLY A 193 23.99 5.68 11.95
N PHE A 194 24.78 4.63 12.22
CA PHE A 194 25.65 3.97 11.24
C PHE A 194 25.14 2.57 10.89
N ASP A 195 24.97 1.70 11.89
CA ASP A 195 24.44 0.35 11.70
C ASP A 195 22.92 0.34 11.46
N VAL A 196 22.39 -0.82 11.04
CA VAL A 196 20.94 -1.03 10.86
C VAL A 196 20.48 -2.21 11.71
N ALA A 197 19.54 -1.96 12.63
CA ALA A 197 18.93 -3.03 13.40
C ALA A 197 17.87 -3.74 12.56
N LEU A 198 17.99 -5.06 12.43
CA LEU A 198 17.02 -5.90 11.77
C LEU A 198 16.13 -6.63 12.81
N PRO A 199 14.86 -6.90 12.48
CA PRO A 199 14.03 -7.75 13.32
C PRO A 199 14.56 -9.18 13.33
N LEU A 200 14.43 -9.88 14.46
CA LEU A 200 14.66 -11.31 14.53
C LEU A 200 13.47 -12.04 13.87
N LEU A 201 13.69 -12.61 12.69
CA LEU A 201 12.63 -13.24 11.90
C LEU A 201 12.49 -14.73 12.28
N PRO A 202 11.25 -15.22 12.51
CA PRO A 202 11.01 -16.67 12.65
C PRO A 202 11.43 -17.43 11.40
N LYS A 203 11.85 -18.71 11.54
CA LYS A 203 12.20 -19.58 10.40
C LYS A 203 11.08 -19.71 9.37
N ALA A 204 9.82 -19.65 9.80
CA ALA A 204 8.63 -19.72 8.95
C ALA A 204 8.21 -18.37 8.35
N HIS A 205 8.98 -17.29 8.59
CA HIS A 205 8.65 -15.98 8.05
C HIS A 205 8.73 -16.02 6.52
N PRO A 206 7.69 -15.56 5.80
CA PRO A 206 7.61 -15.69 4.36
C PRO A 206 8.65 -14.81 3.67
N PHE A 207 9.17 -15.29 2.55
CA PHE A 207 10.10 -14.50 1.73
C PHE A 207 9.39 -13.35 1.00
N ARG A 208 8.22 -13.64 0.42
CA ARG A 208 7.34 -12.73 -0.33
C ARG A 208 5.88 -12.86 0.10
N GLY A 209 5.09 -11.81 -0.11
CA GLY A 209 3.63 -11.84 0.04
C GLY A 209 3.10 -12.19 1.42
N GLY A 210 3.89 -11.97 2.48
CA GLY A 210 3.51 -12.44 3.81
C GLY A 210 2.20 -11.88 4.34
N ALA A 211 1.60 -12.63 5.26
CA ALA A 211 0.26 -12.38 5.75
C ALA A 211 0.12 -10.95 6.32
N PRO A 212 -1.00 -10.27 6.01
CA PRO A 212 -1.26 -8.95 6.58
C PRO A 212 -1.32 -9.03 8.10
N GLY A 213 -0.88 -7.96 8.77
CA GLY A 213 -0.94 -7.87 10.22
C GLY A 213 -2.38 -8.02 10.70
N GLN A 214 -2.69 -9.09 11.43
CA GLN A 214 -4.06 -9.34 11.87
C GLN A 214 -4.33 -8.62 13.20
N LEU A 215 -5.13 -7.54 13.15
CA LEU A 215 -5.65 -6.92 14.38
C LEU A 215 -6.59 -7.84 15.18
N ARG A 216 -7.22 -8.82 14.52
CA ARG A 216 -8.39 -9.54 15.04
C ARG A 216 -8.14 -10.88 15.73
N GLN A 217 -7.06 -11.62 15.43
CA GLN A 217 -6.92 -13.00 15.94
C GLN A 217 -5.92 -13.19 17.08
N HIS A 218 -4.93 -12.29 17.22
CA HIS A 218 -3.88 -12.43 18.26
C HIS A 218 -3.90 -11.33 19.31
N SER A 219 -4.84 -10.38 19.23
CA SER A 219 -5.09 -9.47 20.34
C SER A 219 -5.91 -10.20 21.40
N PRO A 220 -5.37 -10.49 22.60
CA PRO A 220 -6.19 -11.04 23.66
C PRO A 220 -7.38 -10.14 23.92
N HIS A 221 -8.54 -10.73 24.19
CA HIS A 221 -9.72 -9.97 24.57
C HIS A 221 -9.37 -9.09 25.78
N PRO A 222 -9.82 -7.82 25.80
CA PRO A 222 -9.61 -6.96 26.96
C PRO A 222 -10.05 -7.69 28.23
N ARG A 223 -9.15 -7.81 29.22
CA ARG A 223 -9.35 -8.48 30.52
C ARG A 223 -9.29 -10.02 30.55
N ALA A 224 -8.86 -10.69 29.48
CA ALA A 224 -8.53 -12.12 29.56
C ALA A 224 -7.22 -12.34 30.34
N ALA A 225 -7.26 -13.17 31.39
CA ALA A 225 -6.07 -13.57 32.12
C ALA A 225 -5.31 -14.66 31.32
N LEU A 226 -4.00 -14.47 31.16
CA LEU A 226 -3.15 -15.32 30.35
C LEU A 226 -1.98 -15.82 31.22
N LEU A 227 -1.88 -17.14 31.39
CA LEU A 227 -0.80 -17.78 32.15
C LEU A 227 0.26 -18.30 31.17
N ALA A 228 1.50 -17.83 31.28
CA ALA A 228 2.62 -18.27 30.45
C ALA A 228 3.67 -18.97 31.32
N LEU A 229 4.02 -20.21 30.98
CA LEU A 229 5.11 -20.96 31.62
C LEU A 229 6.32 -21.06 30.69
N ALA A 230 7.50 -20.86 31.25
CA ALA A 230 8.76 -21.15 30.59
C ALA A 230 9.04 -22.67 30.62
N GLU A 231 9.33 -23.24 29.47
CA GLU A 231 9.84 -24.61 29.30
C GLU A 231 11.37 -24.62 29.28
N GLU A 232 11.96 -25.79 29.57
CA GLU A 232 13.39 -26.01 29.36
C GLU A 232 13.78 -25.73 27.90
N GLY A 233 14.74 -24.81 27.70
CA GLY A 233 15.21 -24.39 26.37
C GLY A 233 14.62 -23.08 25.84
N GLY A 234 13.97 -22.25 26.68
CA GLY A 234 13.56 -20.88 26.30
C GLY A 234 12.25 -20.82 25.49
N ARG A 235 11.45 -21.88 25.52
CA ARG A 235 10.13 -21.91 24.90
C ARG A 235 9.06 -21.51 25.92
N TRP A 236 8.07 -20.74 25.48
CA TRP A 236 6.94 -20.33 26.31
C TRP A 236 5.69 -21.10 25.91
N ARG A 237 4.96 -21.65 26.88
CA ARG A 237 3.63 -22.24 26.66
C ARG A 237 2.55 -21.46 27.39
N MET A 238 1.43 -21.27 26.72
CA MET A 238 0.20 -20.81 27.36
C MET A 238 -0.41 -21.99 28.12
N ALA A 239 -0.56 -21.88 29.43
CA ALA A 239 -1.26 -22.88 30.23
C ALA A 239 -2.72 -22.48 30.45
N GLY A 240 -3.61 -23.47 30.37
CA GLY A 240 -4.97 -23.31 30.86
C GLY A 240 -4.98 -23.07 32.37
N THR A 241 -5.99 -22.36 32.85
CA THR A 241 -6.20 -22.02 34.28
C THR A 241 -6.29 -23.24 35.21
N HIS A 242 -6.42 -24.45 34.66
CA HIS A 242 -6.50 -25.73 35.36
C HIS A 242 -5.28 -26.65 35.13
N SER A 243 -4.14 -26.11 34.70
CA SER A 243 -2.93 -26.92 34.47
C SER A 243 -2.40 -27.54 35.76
N SER A 244 -2.16 -28.85 35.74
CA SER A 244 -1.64 -29.61 36.90
C SER A 244 -0.24 -29.17 37.35
N THR A 245 0.49 -28.46 36.51
CA THR A 245 1.81 -27.89 36.81
C THR A 245 1.75 -26.61 37.66
N CYS A 246 0.59 -25.95 37.80
CA CYS A 246 0.42 -24.79 38.68
C CYS A 246 -1.08 -24.55 38.96
N PRO A 247 -1.63 -24.94 40.13
CA PRO A 247 -3.05 -24.72 40.44
C PRO A 247 -3.33 -23.22 40.65
N TRP A 248 -4.23 -22.65 39.85
CA TRP A 248 -4.61 -21.23 39.94
C TRP A 248 -5.89 -21.09 40.77
N ASP A 249 -5.79 -20.49 41.96
CA ASP A 249 -6.90 -20.33 42.93
C ASP A 249 -7.45 -18.89 42.99
N GLY A 250 -6.97 -18.01 42.10
CA GLY A 250 -7.35 -16.60 42.06
C GLY A 250 -6.48 -15.69 42.95
N ARG A 251 -5.43 -16.19 43.61
CA ARG A 251 -4.45 -15.38 44.35
C ARG A 251 -3.01 -15.79 43.98
N CYS A 252 -2.22 -14.89 43.40
CA CYS A 252 -0.77 -15.14 43.26
C CYS A 252 -0.11 -14.89 44.63
N GLU A 253 0.07 -15.93 45.43
CA GLU A 253 1.11 -15.92 46.47
C GLU A 253 2.42 -16.42 45.84
N GLN A 254 3.43 -15.57 45.78
CA GLN A 254 4.78 -15.97 45.39
C GLN A 254 5.27 -17.01 46.38
N HIS A 255 5.59 -18.22 45.92
CA HIS A 255 6.34 -19.17 46.73
C HIS A 255 7.78 -18.66 46.84
N LEU A 256 8.05 -17.87 47.89
CA LEU A 256 9.39 -17.44 48.26
C LEU A 256 10.19 -18.68 48.65
N GLY A 257 11.22 -19.00 47.86
CA GLY A 257 12.27 -19.90 48.31
C GLY A 257 12.97 -19.35 49.56
N PRO A 258 13.62 -20.21 50.36
CA PRO A 258 14.30 -19.78 51.57
C PRO A 258 15.51 -18.93 51.17
N GLU A 259 15.34 -17.61 51.30
CA GLU A 259 16.34 -16.52 51.29
C GLU A 259 15.95 -15.40 50.31
N GLN A 260 15.13 -14.46 50.79
CA GLN A 260 15.51 -13.04 50.92
C GLN A 260 14.31 -12.21 51.39
N ASN A 261 14.57 -11.36 52.39
CA ASN A 261 13.64 -10.40 52.96
C ASN A 261 13.67 -9.08 52.18
N SER A 262 12.53 -8.68 51.60
CA SER A 262 12.02 -7.30 51.73
C SER A 262 10.57 -7.23 51.23
N PRO A 263 9.64 -6.60 51.98
CA PRO A 263 8.28 -6.36 51.53
C PRO A 263 8.14 -4.89 51.15
N GLU A 264 7.92 -4.58 49.87
CA GLU A 264 7.08 -3.46 49.38
C GLU A 264 7.25 -3.30 47.86
N ASP A 265 6.30 -3.89 47.13
CA ASP A 265 5.66 -3.34 45.93
C ASP A 265 4.66 -4.40 45.44
N LYS A 266 3.55 -4.50 46.18
CA LYS A 266 2.43 -5.36 45.80
C LYS A 266 1.65 -4.63 44.70
N LEU A 267 1.66 -5.13 43.46
CA LEU A 267 0.62 -4.80 42.49
C LEU A 267 -0.67 -5.55 42.88
N PRO A 268 -1.71 -4.89 43.41
CA PRO A 268 -3.01 -5.53 43.54
C PRO A 268 -3.64 -5.55 42.14
N ASN A 269 -4.04 -6.72 41.66
CA ASN A 269 -4.71 -6.96 40.37
C ASN A 269 -3.81 -7.23 39.15
N ALA A 270 -2.68 -7.92 39.31
CA ALA A 270 -1.98 -8.52 38.17
C ALA A 270 -2.73 -9.76 37.65
N THR A 271 -3.06 -9.78 36.36
CA THR A 271 -3.78 -10.85 35.64
C THR A 271 -2.87 -12.00 35.17
N PHE A 272 -1.63 -12.08 35.67
CA PHE A 272 -0.61 -13.04 35.24
C PHE A 272 0.26 -13.49 36.43
N CYS A 273 0.64 -14.77 36.47
CA CYS A 273 1.63 -15.33 37.40
C CYS A 273 2.85 -15.81 36.60
N LEU A 274 4.07 -15.51 37.08
CA LEU A 274 5.32 -15.85 36.41
C LEU A 274 6.18 -16.77 37.28
N ILE A 275 6.74 -17.80 36.67
CA ILE A 275 7.81 -18.63 37.23
C ILE A 275 9.06 -18.36 36.35
N PRO A 276 10.09 -17.67 36.84
CA PRO A 276 11.20 -17.23 36.01
C PRO A 276 12.09 -18.41 35.58
N GLY A 277 12.22 -18.59 34.26
CA GLY A 277 13.39 -19.20 33.62
C GLY A 277 14.45 -18.12 33.29
N HIS A 278 15.66 -18.56 32.94
CA HIS A 278 16.90 -17.78 32.75
C HIS A 278 16.79 -16.26 32.39
N ARG A 279 17.64 -15.45 33.03
CA ARG A 279 17.59 -13.96 33.13
C ARG A 279 17.34 -13.16 31.83
N THR A 280 17.72 -13.66 30.65
CA THR A 280 17.61 -12.90 29.38
C THR A 280 16.21 -12.90 28.77
N GLU A 281 15.36 -13.87 29.11
CA GLU A 281 13.97 -13.90 28.62
C GLU A 281 13.00 -13.21 29.58
N ALA A 282 13.33 -13.21 30.88
CA ALA A 282 12.60 -12.45 31.89
C ALA A 282 12.58 -10.94 31.61
N SER A 283 13.66 -10.37 31.07
CA SER A 283 13.72 -8.94 30.72
C SER A 283 12.78 -8.56 29.56
N ARG A 284 12.63 -9.43 28.55
CA ARG A 284 11.67 -9.24 27.45
C ARG A 284 10.22 -9.28 27.94
N PHE A 285 9.91 -10.13 28.93
CA PHE A 285 8.59 -10.18 29.53
C PHE A 285 8.30 -8.97 30.43
N LEU A 286 9.28 -8.51 31.22
CA LEU A 286 9.15 -7.29 32.04
C LEU A 286 8.87 -6.05 31.17
N GLN A 287 9.51 -5.93 30.00
CA GLN A 287 9.17 -4.90 29.02
C GLN A 287 7.73 -5.04 28.52
N ALA A 288 7.24 -6.25 28.27
CA ALA A 288 5.85 -6.47 27.87
C ALA A 288 4.84 -6.08 28.96
N LEU A 289 5.18 -6.24 30.25
CA LEU A 289 4.36 -5.78 31.36
C LEU A 289 4.32 -4.26 31.49
N GLN A 290 5.46 -3.59 31.27
CA GLN A 290 5.52 -2.12 31.22
C GLN A 290 4.64 -1.58 30.08
N VAL A 291 4.65 -2.25 28.92
CA VAL A 291 3.75 -1.93 27.81
C VAL A 291 2.29 -2.12 28.21
N LEU A 292 1.93 -3.20 28.91
CA LEU A 292 0.55 -3.42 29.36
C LEU A 292 0.07 -2.33 30.32
N ALA A 293 0.88 -1.94 31.30
CA ALA A 293 0.56 -0.86 32.23
C ALA A 293 0.41 0.48 31.50
N ALA A 294 1.34 0.82 30.60
CA ALA A 294 1.24 2.02 29.78
C ALA A 294 -0.02 2.03 28.89
N LEU A 295 -0.40 0.87 28.32
CA LEU A 295 -1.61 0.74 27.50
C LEU A 295 -2.91 0.88 28.31
N GLN A 296 -2.91 0.52 29.60
CA GLN A 296 -4.09 0.68 30.48
C GLN A 296 -4.38 2.15 30.81
N GLU A 297 -3.34 2.97 30.90
CA GLU A 297 -3.45 4.42 31.14
C GLU A 297 -3.81 5.22 29.87
N MET A 298 -3.81 4.57 28.70
CA MET A 298 -4.11 5.22 27.42
C MET A 298 -5.60 5.16 27.06
N ALA A 299 -6.10 6.24 26.46
CA ALA A 299 -7.46 6.27 25.92
C ALA A 299 -7.67 5.16 24.86
N PRO A 300 -8.83 4.49 24.80
CA PRO A 300 -9.08 3.41 23.85
C PRO A 300 -8.87 3.79 22.38
N ALA A 301 -9.23 5.03 22.00
CA ALA A 301 -8.99 5.56 20.66
C ALA A 301 -7.50 5.63 20.33
N ARG A 302 -6.66 6.01 21.31
CA ARG A 302 -5.21 6.06 21.16
C ARG A 302 -4.61 4.67 20.97
N VAL A 303 -5.09 3.68 21.73
CA VAL A 303 -4.68 2.28 21.58
C VAL A 303 -5.06 1.75 20.19
N LEU A 304 -6.25 2.09 19.69
CA LEU A 304 -6.67 1.71 18.34
C LEU A 304 -5.78 2.34 17.25
N ALA A 305 -5.47 3.63 17.38
CA ALA A 305 -4.58 4.33 16.45
C ALA A 305 -3.18 3.71 16.42
N LEU A 306 -2.60 3.39 17.59
CA LEU A 306 -1.30 2.70 17.68
C LEU A 306 -1.34 1.32 17.00
N ARG A 307 -2.40 0.56 17.25
CA ARG A 307 -2.62 -0.75 16.61
C ARG A 307 -2.68 -0.66 15.08
N GLN A 308 -3.42 0.32 14.55
CA GLN A 308 -3.50 0.58 13.11
C GLN A 308 -2.14 0.98 12.54
N GLN A 309 -1.39 1.81 13.25
CA GLN A 309 -0.05 2.22 12.84
C GLN A 309 0.93 1.04 12.82
N THR A 310 0.90 0.17 13.84
CA THR A 310 1.71 -1.06 13.87
C THR A 310 1.34 -1.99 12.72
N GLN A 311 0.05 -2.16 12.41
CA GLN A 311 -0.38 -2.96 11.27
C GLN A 311 0.17 -2.37 9.96
N PHE A 312 0.06 -1.05 9.76
CA PHE A 312 0.63 -0.38 8.60
C PHE A 312 2.13 -0.61 8.49
N LEU A 313 2.90 -0.41 9.57
CA LEU A 313 4.35 -0.62 9.54
C LEU A 313 4.70 -2.08 9.21
N TRP A 314 3.98 -3.03 9.80
CA TRP A 314 4.15 -4.45 9.50
C TRP A 314 3.91 -4.71 8.01
N ASP A 315 2.75 -4.29 7.50
CA ASP A 315 2.34 -4.50 6.13
C ASP A 315 3.27 -3.78 5.13
N ALA A 316 3.81 -2.60 5.47
CA ALA A 316 4.67 -1.84 4.58
C ALA A 316 6.12 -2.37 4.57
N TYR A 317 6.67 -2.77 5.72
CA TYR A 317 8.13 -2.94 5.88
C TYR A 317 8.58 -4.30 6.42
N PHE A 318 7.72 -5.03 7.14
CA PHE A 318 8.14 -6.21 7.91
C PHE A 318 7.42 -7.51 7.51
N SER A 319 6.40 -7.46 6.66
CA SER A 319 5.56 -8.63 6.40
C SER A 319 6.29 -9.75 5.64
N SER A 320 7.48 -9.50 5.09
CA SER A 320 8.30 -10.52 4.43
C SER A 320 9.79 -10.19 4.51
N VAL A 321 10.65 -11.21 4.36
CA VAL A 321 12.11 -11.02 4.33
C VAL A 321 12.52 -10.02 3.24
N GLU A 322 11.92 -10.11 2.05
CA GLU A 322 12.19 -9.18 0.96
C GLU A 322 11.91 -7.72 1.34
N LYS A 323 10.79 -7.43 2.03
CA LYS A 323 10.47 -6.08 2.50
C LYS A 323 11.46 -5.58 3.53
N VAL A 324 11.90 -6.44 4.46
CA VAL A 324 12.91 -6.07 5.47
C VAL A 324 14.21 -5.64 4.80
N ILE A 325 14.68 -6.40 3.81
CA ILE A 325 15.89 -6.09 3.05
C ILE A 325 15.74 -4.78 2.25
N HIS A 326 14.63 -4.60 1.54
CA HIS A 326 14.39 -3.36 0.78
C HIS A 326 14.23 -2.14 1.70
N THR A 327 13.59 -2.31 2.86
CA THR A 327 13.46 -1.26 3.89
C THR A 327 14.84 -0.82 4.38
N MET A 328 15.73 -1.78 4.67
CA MET A 328 17.10 -1.48 5.06
C MET A 328 17.84 -0.69 3.97
N LEU A 329 17.73 -1.07 2.70
CA LEU A 329 18.35 -0.32 1.60
C LEU A 329 17.77 1.09 1.45
N GLU A 330 16.46 1.25 1.57
CA GLU A 330 15.80 2.55 1.50
C GLU A 330 16.22 3.46 2.67
N ILE A 331 16.37 2.92 3.88
CA ILE A 331 16.93 3.64 5.04
C ILE A 331 18.36 4.11 4.75
N ILE A 332 19.20 3.26 4.17
CA ILE A 332 20.57 3.61 3.81
C ILE A 332 20.58 4.69 2.72
N GLN A 333 19.70 4.59 1.72
CA GLN A 333 19.54 5.62 0.70
C GLN A 333 19.14 6.97 1.32
N ASP A 334 18.19 7.01 2.24
CA ASP A 334 17.80 8.23 2.93
C ASP A 334 18.95 8.86 3.72
N ARG A 335 19.78 8.05 4.38
CA ARG A 335 20.99 8.54 5.05
C ARG A 335 22.00 9.15 4.07
N ILE A 336 22.13 8.61 2.85
CA ILE A 336 22.98 9.16 1.79
C ILE A 336 22.42 10.50 1.29
N LEU A 337 21.11 10.59 1.11
CA LEU A 337 20.45 11.80 0.61
C LEU A 337 20.38 12.92 1.66
N GLY A 338 20.39 12.59 2.95
CA GLY A 338 20.39 13.56 4.04
C GLY A 338 19.19 14.50 3.97
N ALA A 339 19.41 15.81 3.80
CA ALA A 339 18.33 16.79 3.67
C ALA A 339 17.41 16.57 2.45
N SER A 340 17.85 15.75 1.49
CA SER A 340 17.10 15.35 0.29
C SER A 340 16.36 14.01 0.42
N ALA A 341 16.35 13.40 1.62
CA ALA A 341 15.68 12.13 1.92
C ALA A 341 14.16 12.21 1.79
N HIS A 342 13.48 11.05 1.86
CA HIS A 342 12.03 11.00 1.84
C HIS A 342 11.43 11.85 2.98
N PRO A 343 10.35 12.61 2.72
CA PRO A 343 9.58 13.23 3.79
C PRO A 343 9.06 12.18 4.76
N SER A 344 8.98 12.53 6.05
CA SER A 344 8.48 11.62 7.09
C SER A 344 7.08 11.07 6.78
N LEU A 345 6.25 11.84 6.05
CA LEU A 345 4.92 11.43 5.60
C LEU A 345 4.95 10.12 4.80
N LEU A 346 5.93 9.94 3.90
CA LEU A 346 6.02 8.75 3.04
C LEU A 346 6.36 7.49 3.85
N TRP A 347 7.16 7.64 4.91
CA TRP A 347 7.46 6.54 5.82
C TRP A 347 6.27 6.14 6.70
N ASN A 348 5.41 7.10 7.04
CA ASN A 348 4.36 6.94 8.06
C ASN A 348 2.95 6.88 7.49
N SER A 349 2.76 6.91 6.17
CA SER A 349 1.45 6.86 5.53
C SER A 349 1.41 5.82 4.41
N PRO A 350 0.25 5.17 4.18
CA PRO A 350 0.06 4.28 3.04
C PRO A 350 0.41 4.96 1.70
N PRO A 351 1.05 4.27 0.75
CA PRO A 351 1.41 2.84 0.79
C PRO A 351 2.74 2.52 1.50
N GLY A 352 3.45 3.53 2.01
CA GLY A 352 4.79 3.41 2.59
C GLY A 352 5.91 3.78 1.61
N ALA A 353 7.11 4.03 2.16
CA ALA A 353 8.24 4.57 1.40
C ALA A 353 8.72 3.63 0.28
N LEU A 354 8.63 2.30 0.47
CA LEU A 354 9.02 1.32 -0.55
C LEU A 354 8.17 1.40 -1.84
N LEU A 355 6.96 1.94 -1.74
CA LEU A 355 6.01 2.05 -2.85
C LEU A 355 5.75 3.50 -3.26
N ALA A 356 6.42 4.48 -2.63
CA ALA A 356 6.40 5.90 -2.96
C ALA A 356 7.80 6.33 -3.43
N LEU A 357 8.15 5.91 -4.65
CA LEU A 357 9.51 6.00 -5.19
C LEU A 357 10.01 7.44 -5.32
N SER A 358 11.11 7.76 -4.64
CA SER A 358 11.81 9.05 -4.80
C SER A 358 12.30 9.34 -6.23
N THR A 359 12.46 8.32 -7.07
CA THR A 359 12.81 8.47 -8.49
C THR A 359 11.70 9.08 -9.33
N PHE A 360 10.44 8.98 -8.87
CA PHE A 360 9.31 9.65 -9.50
C PHE A 360 9.18 11.10 -9.02
N SER A 361 9.09 11.28 -7.70
CA SER A 361 8.99 12.59 -7.07
C SER A 361 9.31 12.47 -5.59
N ARG A 362 9.81 13.56 -4.99
CA ARG A 362 9.95 13.70 -3.54
C ARG A 362 8.82 14.52 -2.91
N ASN A 363 8.02 15.17 -3.74
CA ASN A 363 6.87 15.94 -3.29
C ASN A 363 5.67 14.99 -3.10
N PRO A 364 5.09 14.87 -1.89
CA PRO A 364 3.94 14.00 -1.69
C PRO A 364 2.73 14.38 -2.57
N GLN A 365 2.60 15.64 -2.98
CA GLN A 365 1.53 16.10 -3.88
C GLN A 365 1.54 15.45 -5.26
N ALA A 366 2.71 14.94 -5.69
CA ALA A 366 2.81 14.27 -6.99
C ALA A 366 2.25 12.85 -6.96
N PHE A 367 2.02 12.28 -5.77
CA PHE A 367 1.51 10.91 -5.64
C PHE A 367 0.00 10.93 -5.40
N PRO A 368 -0.73 9.92 -5.91
CA PRO A 368 -2.18 9.91 -5.79
C PRO A 368 -2.68 9.67 -4.35
N PHE A 369 -1.81 9.23 -3.44
CA PHE A 369 -2.20 8.74 -2.11
C PHE A 369 -2.36 9.83 -1.06
N TYR A 370 -1.66 10.95 -1.22
CA TYR A 370 -1.46 11.92 -0.14
C TYR A 370 -2.37 13.15 -0.23
N HIS A 371 -3.20 13.26 -1.27
CA HIS A 371 -4.01 14.46 -1.50
C HIS A 371 -4.95 14.80 -0.33
N LEU A 372 -5.62 13.80 0.24
CA LEU A 372 -6.53 13.97 1.37
C LEU A 372 -5.81 14.47 2.62
N GLN A 373 -4.67 13.87 2.97
CA GLN A 373 -3.87 14.26 4.14
C GLN A 373 -3.31 15.68 4.01
N GLN A 374 -3.03 16.12 2.78
CA GLN A 374 -2.50 17.45 2.51
C GLN A 374 -3.58 18.50 2.19
N GLY A 375 -4.87 18.14 2.21
CA GLY A 375 -5.97 19.07 1.90
C GLY A 375 -5.95 19.59 0.46
N SER A 376 -5.35 18.84 -0.45
CA SER A 376 -5.14 19.17 -1.87
C SER A 376 -6.02 18.34 -2.80
N ARG A 377 -6.01 18.66 -4.10
CA ARG A 377 -6.74 17.93 -5.14
C ARG A 377 -5.84 17.71 -6.36
N PRO A 378 -6.07 16.62 -7.13
CA PRO A 378 -5.37 16.40 -8.38
C PRO A 378 -5.72 17.50 -9.41
N GLU A 379 -4.90 17.63 -10.44
CA GLU A 379 -5.11 18.56 -11.55
C GLU A 379 -6.49 18.40 -12.23
N ASP A 380 -6.96 19.45 -12.89
CA ASP A 380 -8.25 19.50 -13.58
C ASP A 380 -8.20 19.01 -15.04
N ARG A 381 -7.09 18.37 -15.40
CA ARG A 381 -6.76 17.95 -16.77
C ARG A 381 -6.21 16.52 -16.80
N PHE A 382 -6.40 15.85 -17.95
CA PHE A 382 -5.85 14.52 -18.20
C PHE A 382 -5.15 14.43 -19.56
N SER A 383 -4.24 13.47 -19.70
CA SER A 383 -3.68 13.05 -20.99
C SER A 383 -4.34 11.75 -21.44
N ALA A 384 -4.77 11.70 -22.70
CA ALA A 384 -5.27 10.45 -23.27
C ALA A 384 -4.13 9.66 -23.93
N LEU A 385 -4.04 8.37 -23.64
CA LEU A 385 -3.13 7.44 -24.31
C LEU A 385 -3.97 6.42 -25.07
N ILE A 386 -3.91 6.47 -26.40
CA ILE A 386 -4.64 5.57 -27.29
C ILE A 386 -3.66 4.55 -27.87
N TRP A 387 -3.80 3.29 -27.46
CA TRP A 387 -3.03 2.18 -27.97
C TRP A 387 -3.68 1.62 -29.24
N VAL A 388 -2.91 1.57 -30.33
CA VAL A 388 -3.35 1.05 -31.64
C VAL A 388 -2.59 -0.23 -31.95
N GLY A 389 -3.24 -1.38 -31.83
CA GLY A 389 -2.64 -2.68 -32.13
C GLY A 389 -2.57 -3.01 -33.62
N ALA A 390 -1.89 -4.12 -33.94
CA ALA A 390 -1.59 -4.58 -35.31
C ALA A 390 -2.76 -4.56 -36.31
N SER A 391 -3.97 -4.93 -35.88
CA SER A 391 -5.13 -5.06 -36.77
C SER A 391 -6.05 -3.82 -36.81
N SER A 392 -5.81 -2.83 -35.95
CA SER A 392 -6.76 -1.72 -35.74
C SER A 392 -6.69 -0.65 -36.82
N GLN A 393 -7.85 -0.10 -37.19
CA GLN A 393 -7.95 1.12 -37.99
C GLN A 393 -7.70 2.35 -37.09
N PRO A 394 -7.32 3.51 -37.66
CA PRO A 394 -7.18 4.74 -36.90
C PRO A 394 -8.49 5.12 -36.19
N PRO A 395 -8.49 5.34 -34.87
CA PRO A 395 -9.71 5.50 -34.09
C PRO A 395 -10.23 6.95 -34.14
N LEU A 396 -10.55 7.45 -35.34
CA LEU A 396 -10.89 8.86 -35.60
C LEU A 396 -12.04 9.37 -34.71
N LYS A 397 -13.14 8.63 -34.63
CA LYS A 397 -14.30 9.02 -33.81
C LYS A 397 -13.98 9.09 -32.31
N LEU A 398 -13.11 8.19 -31.84
CA LEU A 398 -12.68 8.19 -30.45
C LEU A 398 -11.77 9.40 -30.17
N ILE A 399 -10.85 9.69 -31.08
CA ILE A 399 -9.97 10.87 -30.99
C ILE A 399 -10.82 12.14 -30.94
N GLU A 400 -11.82 12.29 -31.81
CA GLU A 400 -12.74 13.43 -31.80
C GLU A 400 -13.52 13.55 -30.50
N ALA A 401 -14.06 12.44 -29.97
CA ALA A 401 -14.81 12.43 -28.73
C ALA A 401 -13.95 12.84 -27.52
N VAL A 402 -12.70 12.37 -27.46
CA VAL A 402 -11.75 12.70 -26.39
C VAL A 402 -11.25 14.13 -26.52
N ALA A 403 -10.90 14.59 -27.74
CA ALA A 403 -10.44 15.95 -27.99
C ALA A 403 -11.52 17.01 -27.67
N SER A 404 -12.79 16.63 -27.79
CA SER A 404 -13.93 17.48 -27.46
C SER A 404 -14.15 17.66 -25.94
N SER A 405 -13.48 16.87 -25.09
CA SER A 405 -13.56 17.02 -23.64
C SER A 405 -12.89 18.32 -23.20
N GLN A 406 -13.56 19.06 -22.31
CA GLN A 406 -12.99 20.28 -21.71
C GLN A 406 -11.79 20.02 -20.79
N HIS A 407 -11.60 18.76 -20.36
CA HIS A 407 -10.54 18.35 -19.44
C HIS A 407 -9.35 17.70 -20.16
N CYS A 408 -9.46 17.42 -21.47
CA CYS A 408 -8.35 16.82 -22.21
C CYS A 408 -7.23 17.86 -22.42
N ALA A 409 -6.01 17.52 -21.97
CA ALA A 409 -4.83 18.36 -22.16
C ALA A 409 -4.11 18.03 -23.48
N GLN A 410 -4.03 16.75 -23.81
CA GLN A 410 -3.30 16.22 -24.95
C GLN A 410 -3.72 14.78 -25.26
N ILE A 411 -3.46 14.35 -26.50
CA ILE A 411 -3.69 12.98 -26.96
C ILE A 411 -2.37 12.39 -27.43
N LEU A 412 -1.99 11.25 -26.86
CA LEU A 412 -0.87 10.44 -27.30
C LEU A 412 -1.41 9.20 -28.00
N VAL A 413 -1.07 9.03 -29.27
CA VAL A 413 -1.39 7.82 -30.04
C VAL A 413 -0.16 6.95 -30.11
N LEU A 414 -0.21 5.80 -29.44
CA LEU A 414 0.84 4.79 -29.49
C LEU A 414 0.54 3.81 -30.62
N TRP A 415 1.21 4.00 -31.75
CA TRP A 415 1.04 3.22 -32.96
C TRP A 415 1.87 1.94 -32.89
N ASN A 416 1.21 0.84 -32.57
CA ASN A 416 1.79 -0.48 -32.41
C ASN A 416 1.31 -1.44 -33.51
N SER A 417 1.21 -0.93 -34.73
CA SER A 417 0.78 -1.69 -35.90
C SER A 417 1.91 -1.90 -36.90
N GLU A 418 1.87 -3.03 -37.60
CA GLU A 418 2.76 -3.29 -38.75
C GLU A 418 2.40 -2.41 -39.96
N LYS A 419 1.20 -1.85 -39.97
CA LYS A 419 0.76 -0.93 -41.03
C LYS A 419 1.50 0.40 -40.88
N PRO A 420 1.84 1.07 -42.01
CA PRO A 420 2.44 2.39 -41.95
C PRO A 420 1.51 3.38 -41.28
N LEU A 421 2.10 4.41 -40.66
CA LEU A 421 1.36 5.51 -40.08
C LEU A 421 0.44 6.16 -41.14
N PRO A 422 -0.84 6.41 -40.81
CA PRO A 422 -1.74 7.16 -41.68
C PRO A 422 -1.15 8.53 -42.03
N PHE A 423 -1.25 8.89 -43.31
CA PHE A 423 -0.79 10.20 -43.81
C PHE A 423 -1.64 11.37 -43.32
N ARG A 424 -2.89 11.13 -42.90
CA ARG A 424 -3.82 12.16 -42.42
C ARG A 424 -4.38 11.76 -41.06
N TRP A 425 -4.31 12.72 -40.16
CA TRP A 425 -4.89 12.65 -38.83
C TRP A 425 -5.93 13.76 -38.66
N PRO A 426 -6.92 13.60 -37.76
CA PRO A 426 -7.94 14.61 -37.57
C PRO A 426 -7.31 15.86 -36.96
N GLU A 427 -7.78 17.03 -37.39
CA GLU A 427 -7.45 18.28 -36.71
C GLU A 427 -8.15 18.27 -35.35
N THR A 428 -7.35 18.38 -34.30
CA THR A 428 -7.81 18.28 -32.92
C THR A 428 -7.66 19.63 -32.23
N THR A 429 -8.58 19.93 -31.32
CA THR A 429 -8.55 21.12 -30.45
C THR A 429 -7.42 21.08 -29.42
N VAL A 430 -6.88 19.90 -29.15
CA VAL A 430 -5.82 19.63 -28.19
C VAL A 430 -4.57 19.10 -28.91
N PRO A 431 -3.35 19.36 -28.40
CA PRO A 431 -2.14 18.80 -28.97
C PRO A 431 -2.21 17.28 -29.08
N MET A 432 -1.92 16.75 -30.27
CA MET A 432 -1.89 15.32 -30.53
C MET A 432 -0.50 14.90 -31.02
N THR A 433 0.09 13.93 -30.32
CA THR A 433 1.39 13.34 -30.65
C THR A 433 1.19 11.89 -31.05
N VAL A 434 1.83 11.46 -32.13
CA VAL A 434 1.83 10.07 -32.57
C VAL A 434 3.23 9.50 -32.41
N MET A 435 3.34 8.37 -31.71
CA MET A 435 4.60 7.68 -31.46
C MET A 435 4.52 6.25 -31.98
N GLU A 436 5.57 5.78 -32.64
CA GLU A 436 5.71 4.35 -32.97
C GLU A 436 6.11 3.57 -31.72
N GLY A 437 5.40 2.48 -31.45
CA GLY A 437 5.70 1.55 -30.35
C GLY A 437 6.71 0.47 -30.74
N HIS A 438 7.22 -0.26 -29.74
CA HIS A 438 8.16 -1.37 -29.94
C HIS A 438 7.46 -2.72 -30.09
N ARG A 439 6.18 -2.71 -30.49
CA ARG A 439 5.34 -3.89 -30.73
C ARG A 439 5.07 -4.73 -29.48
N LYS A 440 5.28 -4.15 -28.29
CA LYS A 440 4.97 -4.76 -27.01
C LYS A 440 3.69 -4.17 -26.44
N VAL A 441 2.90 -4.99 -25.76
CA VAL A 441 1.67 -4.49 -25.09
C VAL A 441 2.03 -3.63 -23.88
N SER A 442 3.13 -3.95 -23.20
CA SER A 442 3.61 -3.21 -22.03
C SER A 442 4.09 -1.80 -22.34
N ASP A 443 4.41 -1.49 -23.60
CA ASP A 443 4.84 -0.15 -24.03
C ASP A 443 3.86 0.95 -23.62
N ARG A 444 2.55 0.64 -23.60
CA ARG A 444 1.51 1.58 -23.18
C ARG A 444 1.67 2.08 -21.74
N PHE A 445 2.39 1.34 -20.89
CA PHE A 445 2.65 1.68 -19.48
C PHE A 445 4.04 2.27 -19.26
N PHE A 446 4.76 2.64 -20.32
CA PHE A 446 6.04 3.32 -20.19
C PHE A 446 5.83 4.75 -19.66
N PRO A 447 6.71 5.28 -18.78
CA PRO A 447 6.61 6.63 -18.26
C PRO A 447 7.11 7.67 -19.28
N TYR A 448 6.31 7.90 -20.34
CA TYR A 448 6.63 8.87 -21.38
C TYR A 448 6.73 10.29 -20.81
N SER A 449 7.86 10.97 -21.07
CA SER A 449 8.11 12.34 -20.62
C SER A 449 7.12 13.36 -21.20
N THR A 450 6.49 13.04 -22.33
CA THR A 450 5.43 13.84 -22.95
C THR A 450 4.18 13.95 -22.06
N ILE A 451 3.92 12.96 -21.19
CA ILE A 451 2.76 12.94 -20.29
C ILE A 451 3.10 13.71 -19.01
N SER A 452 2.62 14.95 -18.93
CA SER A 452 2.82 15.82 -17.78
C SER A 452 1.68 15.81 -16.76
N THR A 453 0.48 15.37 -17.14
CA THR A 453 -0.72 15.37 -16.29
C THR A 453 -0.71 14.20 -15.30
N ASP A 454 -1.35 14.39 -14.15
CA ASP A 454 -1.48 13.32 -13.15
C ASP A 454 -2.39 12.17 -13.60
N ALA A 455 -3.43 12.48 -14.38
CA ALA A 455 -4.42 11.53 -14.86
C ALA A 455 -4.11 11.03 -16.28
N ILE A 456 -4.12 9.72 -16.46
CA ILE A 456 -4.07 9.08 -17.78
C ILE A 456 -5.41 8.44 -18.08
N LEU A 457 -6.01 8.82 -19.22
CA LEU A 457 -7.09 8.06 -19.85
C LEU A 457 -6.47 7.05 -20.81
N SER A 458 -6.40 5.78 -20.41
CA SER A 458 -5.92 4.71 -21.27
C SER A 458 -7.05 4.13 -22.09
N LEU A 459 -6.82 4.03 -23.40
CA LEU A 459 -7.80 3.63 -24.39
C LEU A 459 -7.19 2.66 -25.40
N ASP A 460 -7.98 1.69 -25.82
CA ASP A 460 -7.67 0.90 -27.03
C ASP A 460 -8.36 1.52 -28.25
N ALA A 461 -7.77 1.35 -29.44
CA ALA A 461 -8.33 1.88 -30.68
C ALA A 461 -9.76 1.40 -31.02
N HIS A 462 -10.22 0.28 -30.45
CA HIS A 462 -11.57 -0.23 -30.65
C HIS A 462 -12.58 0.27 -29.59
N SER A 463 -12.11 1.07 -28.64
CA SER A 463 -12.95 1.67 -27.59
C SER A 463 -13.90 2.70 -28.19
N SER A 464 -15.09 2.79 -27.63
CA SER A 464 -16.13 3.68 -28.11
C SER A 464 -16.75 4.40 -26.92
N LEU A 465 -16.29 5.63 -26.71
CA LEU A 465 -16.73 6.50 -25.61
C LEU A 465 -17.23 7.82 -26.18
N SER A 466 -18.30 8.33 -25.58
CA SER A 466 -18.76 9.70 -25.78
C SER A 466 -17.98 10.69 -24.90
N THR A 467 -17.94 11.96 -25.32
CA THR A 467 -17.33 13.04 -24.52
C THR A 467 -17.91 13.13 -23.11
N SER A 468 -19.23 12.95 -22.96
CA SER A 468 -19.88 12.94 -21.64
C SER A 468 -19.47 11.78 -20.75
N GLU A 469 -19.19 10.60 -21.32
CA GLU A 469 -18.70 9.45 -20.56
C GLU A 469 -17.26 9.70 -20.10
N VAL A 470 -16.43 10.27 -20.97
CA VAL A 470 -15.05 10.68 -20.65
C VAL A 470 -15.04 11.71 -19.52
N ASP A 471 -15.81 12.79 -19.64
CA ASP A 471 -15.87 13.85 -18.63
C ASP A 471 -16.38 13.34 -17.28
N PHE A 472 -17.43 12.51 -17.28
CA PHE A 472 -17.95 11.93 -16.05
C PHE A 472 -16.93 11.01 -15.37
N ALA A 473 -16.29 10.11 -16.12
CA ALA A 473 -15.29 9.20 -15.57
C ALA A 473 -14.07 9.95 -15.02
N PHE A 474 -13.67 11.05 -15.67
CA PHE A 474 -12.60 11.92 -15.16
C PHE A 474 -12.97 12.56 -13.81
N VAL A 475 -14.17 13.13 -13.69
CA VAL A 475 -14.66 13.71 -12.42
C VAL A 475 -14.73 12.67 -11.31
N VAL A 476 -15.15 11.44 -11.65
CA VAL A 476 -15.12 10.32 -10.70
C VAL A 476 -13.68 10.04 -10.27
N TRP A 477 -12.73 9.96 -11.21
CA TRP A 477 -11.31 9.72 -10.91
C TRP A 477 -10.71 10.82 -10.02
N GLN A 478 -11.05 12.10 -10.23
CA GLN A 478 -10.57 13.19 -9.37
C GLN A 478 -10.97 13.04 -7.90
N SER A 479 -12.06 12.32 -7.62
CA SER A 479 -12.51 12.03 -6.27
C SER A 479 -11.77 10.84 -5.63
N PHE A 480 -11.12 10.02 -6.45
CA PHE A 480 -10.42 8.79 -6.04
C PHE A 480 -9.11 8.62 -6.86
N PRO A 481 -8.17 9.58 -6.80
CA PRO A 481 -6.99 9.61 -7.67
C PRO A 481 -6.09 8.37 -7.52
N GLU A 482 -6.14 7.70 -6.37
CA GLU A 482 -5.43 6.47 -6.09
C GLU A 482 -6.05 5.23 -6.75
N ARG A 483 -7.30 5.28 -7.21
CA ARG A 483 -8.00 4.10 -7.73
C ARG A 483 -8.10 4.14 -9.25
N MET A 484 -8.16 2.96 -9.86
CA MET A 484 -8.52 2.86 -11.27
C MET A 484 -10.03 3.03 -11.43
N VAL A 485 -10.46 3.87 -12.37
CA VAL A 485 -11.86 4.10 -12.72
C VAL A 485 -12.07 3.61 -14.15
N GLY A 486 -12.92 2.61 -14.35
CA GLY A 486 -13.05 1.98 -15.66
C GLY A 486 -14.46 1.58 -16.05
N PHE A 487 -14.63 1.38 -17.35
CA PHE A 487 -15.92 1.09 -17.99
C PHE A 487 -16.19 -0.42 -18.09
N LEU A 488 -15.14 -1.19 -18.36
CA LEU A 488 -15.18 -2.64 -18.52
C LEU A 488 -14.58 -3.30 -17.28
N THR A 489 -15.25 -4.33 -16.76
CA THR A 489 -14.91 -4.94 -15.47
C THR A 489 -14.82 -6.45 -15.55
N TRP A 490 -13.84 -7.03 -14.87
CA TRP A 490 -13.73 -8.47 -14.62
C TRP A 490 -13.74 -8.77 -13.12
N ASN A 491 -14.05 -10.01 -12.78
CA ASN A 491 -14.01 -10.49 -11.40
C ASN A 491 -13.10 -11.71 -11.28
N HIS A 492 -12.27 -11.75 -10.23
CA HIS A 492 -11.54 -12.95 -9.84
C HIS A 492 -12.39 -13.85 -8.93
N PHE A 493 -12.11 -15.14 -8.95
CA PHE A 493 -12.76 -16.13 -8.09
C PHE A 493 -11.84 -17.32 -7.84
N TRP A 494 -12.09 -18.06 -6.76
CA TRP A 494 -11.37 -19.30 -6.46
C TRP A 494 -12.07 -20.49 -7.14
N VAL A 495 -11.31 -21.29 -7.88
CA VAL A 495 -11.78 -22.51 -8.54
C VAL A 495 -11.37 -23.72 -7.69
N GLU A 496 -12.30 -24.21 -6.87
CA GLU A 496 -12.03 -25.32 -5.94
C GLU A 496 -11.52 -26.59 -6.65
N ALA A 497 -12.08 -26.92 -7.82
CA ALA A 497 -11.72 -28.11 -8.58
C ALA A 497 -10.26 -28.12 -9.06
N GLU A 498 -9.66 -26.94 -9.26
CA GLU A 498 -8.30 -26.78 -9.76
C GLU A 498 -7.32 -26.33 -8.67
N GLY A 499 -7.83 -25.95 -7.49
CA GLY A 499 -7.01 -25.39 -6.42
C GLY A 499 -6.31 -24.10 -6.82
N GLY A 500 -6.95 -23.28 -7.67
CA GLY A 500 -6.36 -22.09 -8.26
C GLY A 500 -7.35 -20.95 -8.47
N TRP A 501 -6.82 -19.79 -8.82
CA TRP A 501 -7.59 -18.60 -9.16
C TRP A 501 -8.06 -18.65 -10.62
N GLY A 502 -9.28 -18.17 -10.84
CA GLY A 502 -9.83 -17.88 -12.15
C GLY A 502 -10.31 -16.43 -12.21
N TYR A 503 -10.61 -15.94 -13.42
CA TYR A 503 -11.32 -14.68 -13.59
C TYR A 503 -12.34 -14.77 -14.73
N THR A 504 -13.38 -13.96 -14.63
CA THR A 504 -14.50 -13.95 -15.58
C THR A 504 -14.88 -12.54 -15.98
N ALA A 505 -15.27 -12.41 -17.24
CA ALA A 505 -15.89 -11.22 -17.80
C ALA A 505 -17.42 -11.23 -17.64
N GLU A 506 -17.99 -12.32 -17.14
CA GLU A 506 -19.43 -12.44 -16.93
C GLU A 506 -19.91 -11.30 -16.02
N MET A 507 -21.07 -10.74 -16.38
CA MET A 507 -21.64 -9.61 -15.67
C MET A 507 -22.14 -10.03 -14.29
N ALA A 508 -21.23 -10.02 -13.34
CA ALA A 508 -21.52 -10.13 -11.93
C ALA A 508 -21.76 -8.74 -11.31
N ASN A 509 -22.51 -8.71 -10.21
CA ASN A 509 -22.65 -7.52 -9.37
C ASN A 509 -21.34 -7.16 -8.65
N GLU A 510 -20.35 -8.05 -8.71
CA GLU A 510 -19.08 -7.96 -8.04
C GLU A 510 -17.96 -7.99 -9.08
N PHE A 511 -16.97 -7.14 -8.89
CA PHE A 511 -15.82 -7.01 -9.76
C PHE A 511 -14.59 -6.67 -8.95
N SER A 512 -13.42 -7.02 -9.46
CA SER A 512 -12.14 -6.76 -8.79
C SER A 512 -11.11 -6.13 -9.71
N MET A 513 -11.42 -6.03 -11.00
CA MET A 513 -10.55 -5.51 -12.04
C MET A 513 -11.32 -4.60 -12.98
N VAL A 514 -10.63 -3.60 -13.54
CA VAL A 514 -11.08 -2.78 -14.68
C VAL A 514 -10.10 -2.91 -15.83
N LEU A 515 -10.60 -2.99 -17.06
CA LEU A 515 -9.72 -3.12 -18.24
C LEU A 515 -9.07 -1.78 -18.59
N THR A 516 -7.76 -1.79 -18.79
CA THR A 516 -6.97 -0.63 -19.21
C THR A 516 -7.30 -0.18 -20.64
N ALA A 517 -8.04 -1.01 -21.40
CA ALA A 517 -8.64 -0.65 -22.66
C ALA A 517 -9.59 0.55 -22.57
N ALA A 518 -10.19 0.81 -21.41
CA ALA A 518 -10.97 2.02 -21.17
C ALA A 518 -10.99 2.33 -19.66
N ALA A 519 -9.96 3.01 -19.18
CA ALA A 519 -9.84 3.38 -17.76
C ALA A 519 -9.02 4.64 -17.52
N PHE A 520 -9.41 5.38 -16.48
CA PHE A 520 -8.62 6.42 -15.84
C PHE A 520 -7.79 5.85 -14.68
N TYR A 521 -6.54 6.27 -14.59
CA TYR A 521 -5.67 6.00 -13.46
C TYR A 521 -4.52 7.01 -13.39
N HIS A 522 -3.81 7.04 -12.27
CA HIS A 522 -2.72 7.98 -12.05
C HIS A 522 -1.44 7.58 -12.82
N ARG A 523 -0.74 8.54 -13.43
CA ARG A 523 0.50 8.29 -14.21
C ARG A 523 1.61 7.59 -13.43
N TYR A 524 1.62 7.76 -12.11
CA TYR A 524 2.58 7.11 -11.22
C TYR A 524 2.61 5.59 -11.38
N TYR A 525 1.49 4.98 -11.76
CA TYR A 525 1.44 3.54 -12.00
C TYR A 525 2.28 3.10 -13.21
N HIS A 526 2.57 3.97 -14.18
CA HIS A 526 3.54 3.66 -15.26
C HIS A 526 4.96 3.52 -14.70
N THR A 527 5.34 4.39 -13.75
CA THR A 527 6.63 4.31 -13.07
C THR A 527 6.74 3.02 -12.27
N LEU A 528 5.74 2.68 -11.48
CA LEU A 528 5.73 1.42 -10.73
C LEU A 528 5.76 0.21 -11.66
N PHE A 529 4.97 0.24 -12.74
CA PHE A 529 4.96 -0.84 -13.73
C PHE A 529 6.34 -1.03 -14.36
N THR A 530 7.03 0.05 -14.72
CA THR A 530 8.31 0.00 -15.44
C THR A 530 9.50 -0.27 -14.53
N HIS A 531 9.51 0.31 -13.33
CA HIS A 531 10.69 0.35 -12.46
C HIS A 531 10.59 -0.50 -11.19
N SER A 532 9.38 -0.83 -10.72
CA SER A 532 9.19 -1.68 -9.53
C SER A 532 8.94 -3.14 -9.88
N LEU A 533 8.26 -3.43 -10.99
CA LEU A 533 7.98 -4.81 -11.38
C LEU A 533 9.25 -5.52 -11.90
N PRO A 534 9.49 -6.77 -11.48
CA PRO A 534 10.54 -7.60 -12.06
C PRO A 534 10.42 -7.68 -13.58
N THR A 535 11.57 -7.64 -14.27
CA THR A 535 11.61 -7.75 -15.73
C THR A 535 10.91 -9.02 -16.24
N ALA A 536 11.01 -10.14 -15.50
CA ALA A 536 10.34 -11.40 -15.83
C ALA A 536 8.80 -11.26 -15.96
N MET A 537 8.18 -10.44 -15.10
CA MET A 537 6.73 -10.22 -15.15
C MET A 537 6.33 -9.35 -16.35
N ARG A 538 7.15 -8.35 -16.68
CA ARG A 538 6.93 -7.52 -17.87
C ARG A 538 7.10 -8.31 -19.17
N THR A 539 8.08 -9.21 -19.23
CA THR A 539 8.25 -10.11 -20.39
C THR A 539 7.11 -11.11 -20.51
N LEU A 540 6.61 -11.64 -19.40
CA LEU A 540 5.47 -12.56 -19.39
C LEU A 540 4.21 -11.94 -19.99
N VAL A 541 3.89 -10.68 -19.65
CA VAL A 541 2.71 -10.01 -20.25
C VAL A 541 2.91 -9.60 -21.70
N ASP A 542 4.15 -9.38 -22.13
CA ASP A 542 4.45 -9.16 -23.55
C ASP A 542 4.22 -10.44 -24.37
N GLU A 543 4.51 -11.61 -23.81
CA GLU A 543 4.27 -12.93 -24.42
C GLU A 543 2.80 -13.35 -24.34
N ALA A 544 2.08 -12.93 -23.29
CA ALA A 544 0.65 -13.18 -23.09
C ALA A 544 -0.14 -11.86 -22.92
N PRO A 545 -0.47 -11.13 -24.00
CA PRO A 545 -1.07 -9.79 -23.91
C PRO A 545 -2.40 -9.71 -23.15
N ALA A 546 -3.16 -10.81 -23.10
CA ALA A 546 -4.39 -10.90 -22.32
C ALA A 546 -4.17 -10.72 -20.80
N CYS A 547 -2.94 -10.90 -20.32
CA CYS A 547 -2.55 -10.74 -18.92
C CYS A 547 -2.28 -9.31 -18.49
N VAL A 548 -2.14 -8.39 -19.43
CA VAL A 548 -1.60 -7.06 -19.12
C VAL A 548 -2.52 -6.27 -18.19
N ASP A 549 -3.84 -6.41 -18.39
CA ASP A 549 -4.85 -5.81 -17.51
C ASP A 549 -4.81 -6.43 -16.12
N VAL A 550 -4.62 -7.76 -16.02
CA VAL A 550 -4.48 -8.47 -14.75
C VAL A 550 -3.28 -7.92 -13.98
N LEU A 551 -2.12 -7.82 -14.63
CA LEU A 551 -0.90 -7.30 -13.99
C LEU A 551 -1.08 -5.86 -13.50
N MET A 552 -1.68 -4.99 -14.32
CA MET A 552 -1.90 -3.60 -13.94
C MET A 552 -2.85 -3.49 -12.73
N ASN A 553 -3.96 -4.25 -12.72
CA ASN A 553 -4.87 -4.28 -11.57
C ASN A 553 -4.21 -4.89 -10.33
N PHE A 554 -3.40 -5.94 -10.49
CA PHE A 554 -2.61 -6.53 -9.40
C PHE A 554 -1.67 -5.50 -8.79
N LEU A 555 -0.94 -4.75 -9.63
CA LEU A 555 -0.02 -3.71 -9.18
C LEU A 555 -0.76 -2.63 -8.39
N VAL A 556 -1.84 -2.06 -8.94
CA VAL A 556 -2.59 -0.99 -8.27
C VAL A 556 -3.25 -1.49 -6.98
N ALA A 557 -3.85 -2.68 -6.99
CA ALA A 557 -4.47 -3.26 -5.81
C ALA A 557 -3.44 -3.65 -4.74
N ALA A 558 -2.26 -4.12 -5.13
CA ALA A 558 -1.18 -4.45 -4.20
C ALA A 558 -0.66 -3.21 -3.47
N VAL A 559 -0.60 -2.07 -4.16
CA VAL A 559 -0.13 -0.78 -3.63
C VAL A 559 -1.20 -0.13 -2.76
N THR A 560 -2.42 0.01 -3.27
CA THR A 560 -3.48 0.78 -2.61
C THR A 560 -4.25 -0.02 -1.57
N LYS A 561 -4.29 -1.35 -1.71
CA LYS A 561 -5.21 -2.25 -0.99
C LYS A 561 -6.68 -1.90 -1.20
N LEU A 562 -7.00 -1.22 -2.32
CA LEU A 562 -8.34 -0.78 -2.66
C LEU A 562 -8.80 -1.43 -3.98
N PRO A 563 -10.10 -1.72 -4.13
CA PRO A 563 -10.64 -2.22 -5.39
C PRO A 563 -10.75 -1.10 -6.43
N PRO A 564 -10.96 -1.37 -7.73
CA PRO A 564 -11.26 -0.33 -8.72
C PRO A 564 -12.70 0.21 -8.58
N ILE A 565 -13.05 1.22 -9.38
CA ILE A 565 -14.39 1.84 -9.43
C ILE A 565 -15.00 1.65 -10.82
N LYS A 566 -16.26 1.24 -10.85
CA LYS A 566 -17.03 1.06 -12.09
C LYS A 566 -17.84 2.31 -12.43
N VAL A 567 -17.81 2.69 -13.71
CA VAL A 567 -18.65 3.75 -14.29
C VAL A 567 -19.55 3.18 -15.41
N PRO A 568 -20.66 3.84 -15.77
CA PRO A 568 -21.54 3.39 -16.85
C PRO A 568 -20.82 3.36 -18.20
N TYR A 569 -21.08 2.30 -18.97
CA TYR A 569 -20.69 2.16 -20.37
C TYR A 569 -21.94 2.09 -21.24
N GLY A 570 -21.98 2.83 -22.36
CA GLY A 570 -23.14 2.94 -23.24
C GLY A 570 -23.70 1.61 -23.73
N LYS A 571 -25.04 1.47 -23.72
CA LYS A 571 -25.77 0.23 -24.06
C LYS A 571 -25.51 -0.32 -25.47
N GLN A 572 -25.26 0.56 -26.47
CA GLN A 572 -24.95 0.13 -27.85
C GLN A 572 -23.57 -0.53 -27.97
N HIS A 573 -22.64 -0.22 -27.07
CA HIS A 573 -21.27 -0.74 -27.08
C HIS A 573 -21.08 -1.96 -26.17
N GLN A 574 -22.11 -2.27 -25.37
CA GLN A 574 -22.14 -3.42 -24.46
C GLN A 574 -22.28 -4.76 -25.23
N GLU A 575 -22.80 -4.73 -26.46
CA GLU A 575 -22.90 -5.90 -27.36
C GLU A 575 -21.60 -6.16 -28.17
N THR A 576 -20.65 -5.22 -28.15
CA THR A 576 -19.40 -5.27 -28.94
C THR A 576 -18.13 -5.40 -28.09
N ALA A 577 -18.26 -5.52 -26.75
CA ALA A 577 -17.14 -5.94 -25.92
C ALA A 577 -16.57 -7.27 -26.46
N PRO A 578 -15.25 -7.49 -26.46
CA PRO A 578 -14.68 -8.69 -27.05
C PRO A 578 -15.29 -9.92 -26.35
N LEU A 579 -16.18 -10.61 -27.06
CA LEU A 579 -16.48 -11.99 -26.75
C LEU A 579 -15.13 -12.70 -26.80
N ALA A 580 -14.73 -13.32 -25.70
CA ALA A 580 -13.67 -14.31 -25.72
C ALA A 580 -13.92 -15.23 -26.93
N PRO A 581 -12.90 -15.62 -27.70
CA PRO A 581 -13.10 -16.37 -28.94
C PRO A 581 -13.75 -17.72 -28.61
N THR A 582 -15.06 -17.83 -28.81
CA THR A 582 -15.81 -19.07 -28.67
C THR A 582 -15.53 -19.93 -29.90
N VAL A 583 -14.73 -20.98 -29.76
CA VAL A 583 -14.56 -22.01 -30.79
C VAL A 583 -15.79 -22.94 -30.74
N PRO A 584 -16.54 -23.13 -31.84
CA PRO A 584 -17.60 -24.12 -31.89
C PRO A 584 -17.01 -25.52 -32.14
N GLY A 585 -17.26 -26.43 -31.19
CA GLY A 585 -17.34 -27.88 -31.38
C GLY A 585 -16.07 -28.63 -31.82
N SER A 586 -15.39 -29.27 -30.87
CA SER A 586 -14.86 -30.65 -31.02
C SER A 586 -14.27 -31.11 -29.68
N GLY A 587 -14.47 -32.37 -29.34
CA GLY A 587 -14.05 -32.97 -28.07
C GLY A 587 -12.54 -33.00 -27.88
N SER A 588 -12.05 -32.11 -27.02
CA SER A 588 -10.90 -32.25 -26.12
C SER A 588 -10.72 -30.87 -25.50
N ARG A 589 -10.94 -30.73 -24.18
CA ARG A 589 -10.77 -29.43 -23.50
C ARG A 589 -9.30 -29.01 -23.58
N PRO A 590 -8.93 -27.95 -24.33
CA PRO A 590 -7.65 -27.29 -24.11
C PRO A 590 -7.80 -26.53 -22.79
N GLN A 591 -6.90 -26.76 -21.83
CA GLN A 591 -6.80 -25.85 -20.67
C GLN A 591 -6.64 -24.42 -21.21
N ALA A 592 -7.56 -23.52 -20.86
CA ALA A 592 -7.56 -22.19 -21.42
C ALA A 592 -6.32 -21.41 -20.92
N PRO A 593 -5.53 -20.76 -21.78
CA PRO A 593 -4.33 -20.00 -21.41
C PRO A 593 -4.58 -18.83 -20.42
N HIS A 594 -5.85 -18.53 -20.12
CA HIS A 594 -6.28 -17.46 -19.22
C HIS A 594 -6.16 -17.83 -17.73
N GLN A 595 -6.30 -19.11 -17.37
CA GLN A 595 -6.27 -19.57 -15.97
C GLN A 595 -4.85 -19.56 -15.38
N ASP A 596 -3.85 -19.86 -16.21
CA ASP A 596 -2.45 -19.87 -15.79
C ASP A 596 -1.95 -18.47 -15.39
N CYS A 597 -2.44 -17.44 -16.07
CA CYS A 597 -1.97 -16.07 -15.90
C CYS A 597 -2.18 -15.52 -14.47
N ILE A 598 -3.41 -15.56 -13.98
CA ILE A 598 -3.75 -14.98 -12.67
C ILE A 598 -3.05 -15.75 -11.53
N ASN A 599 -2.85 -17.05 -11.70
CA ASN A 599 -2.13 -17.88 -10.74
C ASN A 599 -0.64 -17.57 -10.72
N GLN A 600 -0.01 -17.40 -11.89
CA GLN A 600 1.39 -16.98 -11.99
C GLN A 600 1.59 -15.59 -11.35
N MET A 601 0.68 -14.64 -11.60
CA MET A 601 0.72 -13.32 -10.95
C MET A 601 0.59 -13.43 -9.42
N ALA A 602 -0.39 -14.20 -8.93
CA ALA A 602 -0.58 -14.39 -7.49
C ALA A 602 0.65 -15.04 -6.82
N ALA A 603 1.33 -15.96 -7.51
CA ALA A 603 2.57 -16.56 -7.03
C ALA A 603 3.72 -15.55 -6.97
N GLU A 604 3.90 -14.71 -8.00
CA GLU A 604 4.96 -13.69 -8.04
C GLU A 604 4.78 -12.60 -6.96
N PHE A 605 3.54 -12.15 -6.73
CA PHE A 605 3.19 -11.24 -5.64
C PHE A 605 3.16 -11.93 -4.25
N GLY A 606 3.19 -13.26 -4.23
CA GLY A 606 3.11 -14.11 -3.03
C GLY A 606 1.75 -14.11 -2.31
N HIS A 607 0.75 -13.43 -2.85
CA HIS A 607 -0.62 -13.39 -2.36
C HIS A 607 -1.57 -12.94 -3.47
N MET A 608 -2.89 -13.04 -3.24
CA MET A 608 -3.89 -12.41 -4.10
C MET A 608 -4.12 -10.96 -3.66
N PRO A 609 -3.66 -9.94 -4.41
CA PRO A 609 -3.84 -8.54 -4.02
C PRO A 609 -5.21 -7.97 -4.43
N LEU A 610 -5.91 -8.62 -5.37
CA LEU A 610 -7.17 -8.11 -5.89
C LEU A 610 -8.23 -8.04 -4.78
N VAL A 611 -8.90 -6.90 -4.69
CA VAL A 611 -10.00 -6.67 -3.76
C VAL A 611 -11.29 -6.58 -4.57
N SER A 612 -12.33 -7.28 -4.15
CA SER A 612 -13.64 -7.20 -4.79
C SER A 612 -14.41 -5.95 -4.38
N SER A 613 -15.24 -5.44 -5.27
CA SER A 613 -16.16 -4.32 -5.03
C SER A 613 -17.47 -4.51 -5.77
N ARG A 614 -18.48 -3.80 -5.26
CA ARG A 614 -19.80 -3.64 -5.90
C ARG A 614 -20.10 -2.16 -6.18
N LEU A 615 -19.10 -1.29 -6.02
CA LEU A 615 -19.26 0.16 -6.13
C LEU A 615 -19.34 0.56 -7.60
N ARG A 616 -20.49 1.10 -7.99
CA ARG A 616 -20.69 1.75 -9.27
C ARG A 616 -21.14 3.18 -9.04
N LEU A 617 -20.52 4.12 -9.75
CA LEU A 617 -20.89 5.52 -9.72
C LEU A 617 -21.51 5.89 -11.06
N ASP A 618 -22.71 6.47 -11.00
CA ASP A 618 -23.48 6.86 -12.16
C ASP A 618 -23.76 8.38 -12.11
N PRO A 619 -23.88 9.07 -13.26
CA PRO A 619 -24.30 10.47 -13.30
C PRO A 619 -25.66 10.67 -12.61
N VAL A 620 -25.91 11.86 -12.09
CA VAL A 620 -27.17 12.18 -11.36
C VAL A 620 -28.43 11.84 -12.17
N LEU A 621 -28.38 12.02 -13.49
CA LEU A 621 -29.50 11.75 -14.41
C LEU A 621 -29.44 10.33 -15.03
N PHE A 622 -28.67 9.42 -14.44
CA PHE A 622 -28.53 8.07 -14.98
C PHE A 622 -29.84 7.29 -14.89
N LYS A 623 -30.29 6.76 -16.03
CA LYS A 623 -31.61 6.14 -16.22
C LYS A 623 -32.79 7.06 -15.87
N ASP A 624 -32.56 8.35 -15.69
CA ASP A 624 -33.62 9.30 -15.42
C ASP A 624 -34.45 9.50 -16.70
N PRO A 625 -35.78 9.28 -16.65
CA PRO A 625 -36.64 9.56 -17.78
C PRO A 625 -36.81 11.06 -18.07
N VAL A 626 -36.09 12.00 -17.44
CA VAL A 626 -36.21 13.46 -17.72
C VAL A 626 -36.22 13.75 -19.22
N SER A 627 -35.39 13.09 -20.05
CA SER A 627 -35.42 13.30 -21.51
C SER A 627 -36.73 12.82 -22.17
N VAL A 628 -37.30 11.72 -21.68
CA VAL A 628 -38.62 11.19 -22.10
C VAL A 628 -39.76 12.07 -21.57
N GLN A 629 -39.64 12.55 -20.33
CA GLN A 629 -40.61 13.45 -19.71
C GLN A 629 -40.57 14.85 -20.36
N ARG A 630 -39.40 15.39 -20.69
CA ARG A 630 -39.23 16.64 -21.44
C ARG A 630 -39.84 16.53 -22.84
N LYS A 631 -39.67 15.40 -23.53
CA LYS A 631 -40.38 15.14 -24.80
C LYS A 631 -41.90 15.14 -24.63
N LYS A 632 -42.42 14.69 -23.48
CA LYS A 632 -43.86 14.71 -23.14
C LYS A 632 -44.38 16.11 -22.83
N TYR A 633 -43.55 17.00 -22.30
CA TYR A 633 -43.92 18.37 -21.91
C TYR A 633 -43.18 19.46 -22.69
N ARG A 634 -43.06 19.29 -24.01
CA ARG A 634 -42.44 20.29 -24.91
C ARG A 634 -43.04 21.70 -24.81
N SER A 635 -44.28 21.83 -24.34
CA SER A 635 -44.96 23.10 -24.14
C SER A 635 -44.45 23.92 -22.95
N LEU A 636 -43.74 23.31 -22.00
CA LEU A 636 -43.15 24.00 -20.83
C LEU A 636 -41.80 24.66 -21.14
N GLU A 637 -41.18 24.35 -22.29
CA GLU A 637 -39.90 24.92 -22.74
C GLU A 637 -40.07 26.04 -23.77
N LYS A 638 -41.31 26.47 -24.06
CA LYS A 638 -41.54 27.69 -24.85
C LYS A 638 -41.43 28.91 -23.92
N PRO A 639 -40.61 29.91 -24.27
CA PRO A 639 -40.38 31.09 -23.44
C PRO A 639 -41.64 31.93 -23.22
#